data_AF-A0A5S4YMG7-F1
#
_entry.id   AF-A0A5S4YMG7-F1
#
_cell.length_a   1.000
_cell.length_b   1.000
_cell.length_c   1.000
_cell.angle_alpha   90.00
_cell.angle_beta   90.00
_cell.angle_gamma   90.00
#
_symmetry.space_group_name_H-M   'P 1'
#
loop_
_entity.id
_entity.type
_entity.pdbx_description
1 polymer ?
#
loop_
_entity_poly.entity_id
_entity_poly.type
_entity_poly.pdbx_seq_one_letter_code
_entity_poly.pdbx_strand_id
1 'polypeptide(L)'
;MIGFRAETGVSPVLSDWLDLARGLAAVEVVAFHSYQLMFMEKLPSESYDPAIRLVYSVLWALSAHGPAAVLVFFVLSGYLVGGPALVRSLRGQLHVVDYFSARFARLYVVLLPALTISFCVFISAQQSAGWQTYVSSHQDVYNSAAIFHAPVGVATAICNGLFLQTIACSAFAGNAALWSLSNEFWYYVLFFALISVRKTPAYGLLIIAVFGLFVMAEHFDRSGTHIGLKLLFFFAIWCLGVTAYAVTAPIWAWCCGFLVSMGGLYLLTSKGLFPQWAAFSLAVGLGAAALIIGLDYLKIPLPSLLRRGRELAKFSFSLYAIHYPILLLLNVTGAGGRQDFTLASVGLDASFILTCLLAAGIVYFMFESRTPAIRDWLKGIMLYGIAGGGRRFRPTVIADAVSSRSAIAADRAMMMPGAVARPPLQSSGTDATLVQIASPQGRHRAPAANVPMVLLNDGHALPQLGFGVWQIDNARAPEVVATAMNAGYRLIDTAANYGNEASVGVALRRMNLPRSQLYVTTKLRNEDHGYDRAMRAFDASAARLQLDVVDLYLIHWPCPQRAAYVETWRALIELQKQGRVRSIGVSNFAADHLECIIHETGVTPAVNQIELHPAFQQQMLRNIHERYGIVTQAWSPLGQGRALDDPRIRAIAERSSRTVAQVILRWHFETGSIAIPKSANAARMAENIDLFGFELTSNDHAVIAGLDRPDGRIGPDPAAYGQMRILRRLTRRFLTT
;
A
#
# COMPACT_ATOMS: atom_id res chain seq x y z
N MET A 1 2.12 -19.47 29.39
CA MET A 1 2.91 -18.21 29.42
C MET A 1 3.71 -18.02 28.14
N ILE A 2 4.34 -19.07 27.60
CA ILE A 2 4.91 -19.06 26.25
C ILE A 2 3.87 -19.59 25.27
N GLY A 3 3.66 -18.92 24.15
CA GLY A 3 2.68 -19.30 23.14
C GLY A 3 3.02 -18.71 21.77
N PHE A 4 2.04 -18.76 20.86
CA PHE A 4 2.15 -18.14 19.55
C PHE A 4 1.31 -16.87 19.46
N ARG A 5 1.79 -15.89 18.71
CA ARG A 5 1.12 -14.62 18.47
C ARG A 5 -0.24 -14.84 17.80
N ALA A 6 -1.25 -14.10 18.28
CA ALA A 6 -2.64 -14.24 17.87
C ALA A 6 -3.06 -13.34 16.69
N GLU A 7 -2.20 -12.47 16.18
CA GLU A 7 -2.55 -11.57 15.07
C GLU A 7 -1.35 -11.37 14.15
N THR A 8 -1.63 -10.97 12.90
CA THR A 8 -0.59 -10.79 11.88
C THR A 8 -0.14 -9.34 11.71
N GLY A 9 -0.50 -8.45 12.63
CA GLY A 9 -0.12 -7.03 12.63
C GLY A 9 1.23 -6.78 13.31
N VAL A 10 1.92 -5.74 12.86
CA VAL A 10 3.04 -5.11 13.59
C VAL A 10 2.50 -3.80 14.16
N SER A 11 2.84 -3.47 15.42
CA SER A 11 2.37 -2.21 16.01
C SER A 11 2.94 -1.01 15.25
N PRO A 12 2.20 0.10 15.07
CA PRO A 12 2.69 1.25 14.30
C PRO A 12 3.99 1.82 14.86
N VAL A 13 4.08 1.88 16.20
CA VAL A 13 5.29 2.33 16.92
C VAL A 13 6.52 1.50 16.56
N LEU A 14 6.38 0.18 16.55
CA LEU A 14 7.48 -0.69 16.16
C LEU A 14 7.77 -0.61 14.66
N SER A 15 6.74 -0.45 13.82
CA SER A 15 6.91 -0.31 12.37
C SER A 15 7.86 0.83 12.00
N ASP A 16 7.74 1.98 12.67
CA ASP A 16 8.62 3.13 12.46
C ASP A 16 10.09 2.80 12.75
N TRP A 17 10.35 2.06 13.83
CA TRP A 17 11.69 1.60 14.18
C TRP A 17 12.25 0.59 13.17
N LEU A 18 11.41 -0.36 12.71
CA LEU A 18 11.83 -1.38 11.74
C LEU A 18 12.16 -0.74 10.38
N ASP A 19 11.38 0.25 9.95
CA ASP A 19 11.69 0.98 8.71
C ASP A 19 12.96 1.82 8.85
N LEU A 20 13.15 2.53 9.96
CA LEU A 20 14.40 3.25 10.20
C LEU A 20 15.60 2.29 10.20
N ALA A 21 15.53 1.17 10.93
CA ALA A 21 16.60 0.18 10.98
C ALA A 21 16.93 -0.38 9.59
N ARG A 22 15.91 -0.69 8.79
CA ARG A 22 16.07 -1.16 7.41
C ARG A 22 16.71 -0.12 6.50
N GLY A 23 16.31 1.14 6.63
CA GLY A 23 16.90 2.26 5.89
C GLY A 23 18.37 2.50 6.25
N LEU A 24 18.67 2.56 7.55
CA LEU A 24 20.03 2.76 8.06
C LEU A 24 20.96 1.61 7.68
N ALA A 25 20.52 0.36 7.82
CA ALA A 25 21.31 -0.81 7.41
C ALA A 25 21.67 -0.76 5.91
N ALA A 26 20.76 -0.32 5.06
CA ALA A 26 21.05 -0.18 3.63
C ALA A 26 22.09 0.92 3.36
N VAL A 27 22.00 2.07 4.04
CA VAL A 27 22.99 3.15 3.93
C VAL A 27 24.36 2.71 4.45
N GLU A 28 24.39 1.99 5.57
CA GLU A 28 25.62 1.46 6.17
C GLU A 28 26.34 0.48 5.24
N VAL A 29 25.61 -0.38 4.53
CA VAL A 29 26.20 -1.28 3.52
C VAL A 29 26.81 -0.49 2.35
N VAL A 30 26.17 0.59 1.90
CA VAL A 30 26.74 1.45 0.86
C VAL A 30 27.99 2.16 1.36
N ALA A 31 27.96 2.72 2.57
CA ALA A 31 29.10 3.37 3.19
C ALA A 31 30.27 2.38 3.36
N PHE A 32 30.00 1.15 3.78
CA PHE A 32 30.99 0.09 3.90
C PHE A 32 31.66 -0.22 2.56
N HIS A 33 30.88 -0.46 1.50
CA HIS A 33 31.47 -0.78 0.19
C HIS A 33 32.18 0.43 -0.43
N SER A 34 31.64 1.64 -0.28
CA SER A 34 32.28 2.86 -0.75
C SER A 34 33.65 3.02 -0.08
N TYR A 35 33.69 2.85 1.25
CA TYR A 35 34.91 2.88 2.02
C TYR A 35 35.94 1.84 1.56
N GLN A 36 35.50 0.57 1.36
CA GLN A 36 36.38 -0.52 0.93
C GLN A 36 36.99 -0.30 -0.45
N LEU A 37 36.25 0.31 -1.36
CA LEU A 37 36.70 0.63 -2.71
C LEU A 37 37.49 1.96 -2.77
N MET A 38 37.30 2.85 -1.81
CA MET A 38 37.93 4.18 -1.85
C MET A 38 39.28 4.21 -1.13
N PHE A 39 39.38 3.70 0.09
CA PHE A 39 40.51 4.04 0.99
C PHE A 39 41.53 2.91 1.13
N MET A 40 42.83 3.26 1.27
CA MET A 40 43.96 2.33 1.43
C MET A 40 44.00 1.64 2.81
N GLU A 41 43.95 2.42 3.89
CA GLU A 41 44.12 1.94 5.26
C GLU A 41 42.78 1.53 5.91
N LYS A 42 42.81 0.51 6.78
CA LYS A 42 41.64 0.12 7.59
C LYS A 42 41.53 0.91 8.89
N LEU A 43 42.63 1.49 9.39
CA LEU A 43 42.71 2.29 10.62
C LEU A 43 43.72 3.42 10.38
N PRO A 44 43.55 4.59 11.00
CA PRO A 44 44.42 5.73 10.76
C PRO A 44 45.78 5.49 11.43
N SER A 45 46.86 5.63 10.67
CA SER A 45 48.22 5.59 11.21
C SER A 45 48.51 6.73 12.19
N GLU A 46 49.53 6.56 13.04
CA GLU A 46 49.91 7.58 14.05
C GLU A 46 50.51 8.85 13.44
N SER A 47 50.78 8.86 12.13
CA SER A 47 51.31 10.01 11.41
C SER A 47 50.24 11.04 11.02
N TYR A 48 48.94 10.74 11.17
CA TYR A 48 47.87 11.69 10.94
C TYR A 48 47.70 12.69 12.09
N ASP A 49 47.31 13.92 11.76
CA ASP A 49 46.91 14.92 12.74
C ASP A 49 45.79 14.39 13.67
N PRO A 50 45.82 14.66 14.99
CA PRO A 50 44.83 14.16 15.94
C PRO A 50 43.37 14.45 15.57
N ALA A 51 43.08 15.60 14.97
CA ALA A 51 41.73 15.95 14.54
C ALA A 51 41.29 15.10 13.33
N ILE A 52 42.20 14.84 12.39
CA ILE A 52 41.96 13.96 11.24
C ILE A 52 41.76 12.52 11.73
N ARG A 53 42.57 12.06 12.69
CA ARG A 53 42.45 10.75 13.30
C ARG A 53 41.09 10.55 13.98
N LEU A 54 40.59 11.56 14.70
CA LEU A 54 39.27 11.52 15.32
C LEU A 54 38.15 11.42 14.28
N VAL A 55 38.17 12.30 13.27
CA VAL A 55 37.17 12.29 12.17
C VAL A 55 37.19 10.95 11.43
N TYR A 56 38.38 10.42 11.15
CA TYR A 56 38.57 9.10 10.56
C TYR A 56 37.95 8.01 11.43
N SER A 57 38.30 7.97 12.72
CA SER A 57 37.81 6.91 13.63
C SER A 57 36.29 6.92 13.73
N VAL A 58 35.66 8.09 13.71
CA VAL A 58 34.20 8.22 13.67
C VAL A 58 33.63 7.71 12.35
N LEU A 59 34.17 8.12 11.21
CA LEU A 59 33.68 7.68 9.90
C LEU A 59 33.87 6.18 9.67
N TRP A 60 35.02 5.64 10.07
CA TRP A 60 35.28 4.21 10.05
C TRP A 60 34.35 3.45 10.99
N ALA A 61 34.14 3.92 12.21
CA ALA A 61 33.19 3.31 13.12
C ALA A 61 31.76 3.32 12.56
N LEU A 62 31.39 4.30 11.75
CA LEU A 62 30.07 4.33 11.11
C LEU A 62 29.96 3.44 9.86
N SER A 63 31.08 3.10 9.21
CA SER A 63 31.09 2.33 7.95
C SER A 63 31.58 0.89 8.11
N ALA A 64 32.27 0.54 9.21
CA ALA A 64 32.94 -0.75 9.36
C ALA A 64 32.01 -1.96 9.54
N HIS A 65 30.71 -1.76 9.79
CA HIS A 65 29.79 -2.85 10.14
C HIS A 65 28.87 -3.31 9.00
N GLY A 66 29.26 -3.09 7.75
CA GLY A 66 28.50 -3.57 6.58
C GLY A 66 28.00 -5.03 6.69
N PRO A 67 28.85 -6.01 7.03
CA PRO A 67 28.39 -7.39 7.24
C PRO A 67 27.34 -7.55 8.35
N ALA A 68 27.45 -6.79 9.44
CA ALA A 68 26.47 -6.79 10.52
C ALA A 68 25.14 -6.19 10.07
N ALA A 69 25.16 -5.11 9.29
CA ALA A 69 23.97 -4.50 8.71
C ALA A 69 23.18 -5.48 7.83
N VAL A 70 23.86 -6.35 7.07
CA VAL A 70 23.21 -7.44 6.30
C VAL A 70 22.52 -8.45 7.23
N LEU A 71 23.13 -8.80 8.35
CA LEU A 71 22.54 -9.73 9.31
C LEU A 71 21.32 -9.13 10.02
N VAL A 72 21.37 -7.84 10.35
CA VAL A 72 20.19 -7.09 10.82
C VAL A 72 19.08 -7.18 9.79
N PHE A 73 19.39 -7.01 8.50
CA PHE A 73 18.42 -7.16 7.43
C PHE A 73 17.82 -8.58 7.36
N PHE A 74 18.61 -9.63 7.56
CA PHE A 74 18.08 -11.00 7.65
C PHE A 74 17.12 -11.19 8.84
N VAL A 75 17.43 -10.66 10.01
CA VAL A 75 16.51 -10.71 11.16
C VAL A 75 15.23 -9.92 10.86
N LEU A 76 15.33 -8.71 10.29
CA LEU A 76 14.18 -7.90 9.90
C LEU A 76 13.31 -8.61 8.85
N SER A 77 13.94 -9.26 7.87
CA SER A 77 13.25 -10.06 6.86
C SER A 77 12.52 -11.25 7.49
N GLY A 78 13.17 -11.98 8.39
CA GLY A 78 12.55 -13.05 9.17
C GLY A 78 11.33 -12.56 9.95
N TYR A 79 11.46 -11.42 10.61
CA TYR A 79 10.39 -10.80 11.39
C TYR A 79 9.20 -10.34 10.52
N LEU A 80 9.46 -9.61 9.42
CA LEU A 80 8.43 -9.01 8.58
C LEU A 80 7.79 -10.01 7.60
N VAL A 81 8.44 -11.15 7.34
CA VAL A 81 8.02 -12.09 6.31
C VAL A 81 7.73 -13.47 6.88
N GLY A 82 8.74 -14.10 7.48
CA GLY A 82 8.60 -15.45 8.00
C GLY A 82 7.68 -15.53 9.21
N GLY A 83 7.76 -14.55 10.12
CA GLY A 83 6.88 -14.43 11.28
C GLY A 83 5.39 -14.46 10.91
N PRO A 84 4.90 -13.50 10.11
CA PRO A 84 3.52 -13.50 9.63
C PRO A 84 3.15 -14.76 8.85
N ALA A 85 4.07 -15.32 8.05
CA ALA A 85 3.83 -16.55 7.31
C ALA A 85 3.60 -17.76 8.23
N LEU A 86 4.40 -17.89 9.29
CA LEU A 86 4.24 -18.93 10.31
C LEU A 86 2.90 -18.80 11.03
N VAL A 87 2.55 -17.60 11.50
CA VAL A 87 1.27 -17.35 12.18
C VAL A 87 0.08 -17.64 11.27
N ARG A 88 0.16 -17.28 9.97
CA ARG A 88 -0.88 -17.64 8.98
C ARG A 88 -0.92 -19.15 8.73
N SER A 89 0.23 -19.84 8.68
CA SER A 89 0.27 -21.28 8.47
C SER A 89 -0.39 -22.05 9.62
N LEU A 90 -0.08 -21.67 10.86
CA LEU A 90 -0.69 -22.23 12.07
C LEU A 90 -2.22 -22.08 12.11
N ARG A 91 -2.77 -21.14 11.34
CA ARG A 91 -4.22 -20.86 11.22
C ARG A 91 -4.86 -21.43 9.96
N GLY A 92 -4.10 -22.11 9.11
CA GLY A 92 -4.59 -22.56 7.81
C GLY A 92 -4.83 -21.43 6.79
N GLN A 93 -4.35 -20.21 7.05
CA GLN A 93 -4.58 -19.01 6.22
C GLN A 93 -3.40 -18.69 5.28
N LEU A 94 -2.38 -19.56 5.23
CA LEU A 94 -1.23 -19.36 4.34
C LEU A 94 -1.52 -19.95 2.94
N HIS A 95 -1.70 -19.06 1.97
CA HIS A 95 -1.89 -19.40 0.56
C HIS A 95 -0.59 -19.24 -0.24
N VAL A 96 -0.28 -20.25 -1.07
CA VAL A 96 0.95 -20.31 -1.88
C VAL A 96 1.06 -19.13 -2.85
N VAL A 97 -0.03 -18.83 -3.55
CA VAL A 97 -0.05 -17.76 -4.56
C VAL A 97 0.17 -16.40 -3.92
N ASP A 98 -0.52 -16.11 -2.81
CA ASP A 98 -0.37 -14.82 -2.12
C ASP A 98 1.05 -14.63 -1.55
N TYR A 99 1.63 -15.70 -1.01
CA TYR A 99 2.98 -15.67 -0.49
C TYR A 99 4.01 -15.41 -1.61
N PHE A 100 4.02 -16.26 -2.64
CA PHE A 100 5.05 -16.18 -3.68
C PHE A 100 4.86 -14.98 -4.62
N SER A 101 3.63 -14.58 -4.96
CA SER A 101 3.42 -13.34 -5.74
C SER A 101 3.97 -12.11 -5.01
N ALA A 102 3.78 -12.02 -3.69
CA ALA A 102 4.33 -10.93 -2.88
C ALA A 102 5.87 -10.97 -2.82
N ARG A 103 6.48 -12.16 -2.66
CA ARG A 103 7.94 -12.30 -2.62
C ARG A 103 8.58 -12.02 -3.97
N PHE A 104 8.05 -12.60 -5.05
CA PHE A 104 8.59 -12.41 -6.39
C PHE A 104 8.45 -10.98 -6.87
N ALA A 105 7.30 -10.34 -6.64
CA ALA A 105 7.15 -8.92 -6.96
C ALA A 105 8.14 -8.05 -6.18
N ARG A 106 8.46 -8.38 -4.93
CA ARG A 106 9.43 -7.61 -4.14
C ARG A 106 10.85 -7.75 -4.68
N LEU A 107 11.27 -8.97 -5.02
CA LEU A 107 12.64 -9.28 -5.40
C LEU A 107 12.94 -8.94 -6.88
N TYR A 108 12.07 -9.35 -7.81
CA TYR A 108 12.33 -9.20 -9.26
C TYR A 108 12.18 -7.77 -9.77
N VAL A 109 11.33 -6.96 -9.15
CA VAL A 109 11.15 -5.54 -9.52
C VAL A 109 12.46 -4.76 -9.35
N VAL A 110 13.29 -5.18 -8.42
CA VAL A 110 14.59 -4.55 -8.16
C VAL A 110 15.73 -5.30 -8.85
N LEU A 111 15.69 -6.64 -8.87
CA LEU A 111 16.76 -7.44 -9.48
C LEU A 111 16.91 -7.18 -10.98
N LEU A 112 15.80 -7.11 -11.73
CA LEU A 112 15.89 -6.97 -13.20
C LEU A 112 16.57 -5.64 -13.61
N PRO A 113 16.16 -4.46 -13.09
CA PRO A 113 16.91 -3.23 -13.29
C PRO A 113 18.35 -3.31 -12.81
N ALA A 114 18.60 -3.96 -11.66
CA ALA A 114 19.95 -4.09 -11.12
C ALA A 114 20.88 -4.88 -12.04
N LEU A 115 20.43 -5.98 -12.65
CA LEU A 115 21.24 -6.72 -13.63
C LEU A 115 21.55 -5.88 -14.86
N THR A 116 20.57 -5.14 -15.40
CA THR A 116 20.77 -4.24 -16.53
C THR A 116 21.76 -3.12 -16.20
N ILE A 117 21.58 -2.45 -15.06
CA ILE A 117 22.47 -1.39 -14.58
C ILE A 117 23.87 -1.97 -14.37
N SER A 118 24.00 -3.13 -13.72
CA SER A 118 25.29 -3.78 -13.48
C SER A 118 26.02 -4.03 -14.81
N PHE A 119 25.33 -4.56 -15.82
CA PHE A 119 25.92 -4.77 -17.15
C PHE A 119 26.41 -3.45 -17.77
N CYS A 120 25.54 -2.45 -17.89
CA CYS A 120 25.90 -1.18 -18.52
C CYS A 120 27.06 -0.49 -17.80
N VAL A 121 26.97 -0.39 -16.48
CA VAL A 121 27.95 0.30 -15.64
C VAL A 121 29.30 -0.43 -15.64
N PHE A 122 29.29 -1.77 -15.59
CA PHE A 122 30.51 -2.56 -15.65
C PHE A 122 31.24 -2.42 -16.99
N ILE A 123 30.51 -2.49 -18.11
CA ILE A 123 31.10 -2.28 -19.45
C ILE A 123 31.64 -0.85 -19.59
N SER A 124 30.90 0.15 -19.13
CA SER A 124 31.39 1.54 -19.13
C SER A 124 32.64 1.72 -18.27
N ALA A 125 32.73 1.06 -17.12
CA ALA A 125 33.91 1.10 -16.26
C ALA A 125 35.12 0.45 -16.97
N GLN A 126 34.95 -0.72 -17.60
CA GLN A 126 36.03 -1.41 -18.32
C GLN A 126 36.58 -0.61 -19.51
N GLN A 127 35.74 0.21 -20.15
CA GLN A 127 36.14 1.05 -21.28
C GLN A 127 36.74 2.40 -20.85
N SER A 128 36.66 2.75 -19.57
CA SER A 128 37.21 4.00 -19.05
C SER A 128 38.75 3.98 -19.02
N ALA A 129 39.37 5.13 -19.29
CA ALA A 129 40.82 5.29 -19.22
C ALA A 129 41.41 4.93 -17.84
N GLY A 130 40.62 5.09 -16.77
CA GLY A 130 41.04 4.77 -15.40
C GLY A 130 40.99 3.27 -15.03
N TRP A 131 40.49 2.39 -15.90
CA TRP A 131 40.29 0.96 -15.56
C TRP A 131 41.58 0.26 -15.15
N GLN A 132 42.68 0.45 -15.89
CA GLN A 132 43.95 -0.22 -15.59
C GLN A 132 44.54 0.23 -14.25
N THR A 133 44.46 1.54 -13.96
CA THR A 133 44.91 2.12 -12.67
C THR A 133 44.05 1.65 -11.51
N TYR A 134 42.73 1.54 -11.72
CA TYR A 134 41.83 0.98 -10.74
C TYR A 134 42.16 -0.49 -10.46
N VAL A 135 42.33 -1.31 -11.51
CA VAL A 135 42.69 -2.73 -11.36
C VAL A 135 43.99 -2.86 -10.57
N SER A 136 45.05 -2.15 -10.94
CA SER A 136 46.36 -2.27 -10.28
C SER A 136 46.31 -1.86 -8.80
N SER A 137 45.55 -0.80 -8.46
CA SER A 137 45.42 -0.34 -7.06
C SER A 137 44.52 -1.23 -6.17
N HIS A 138 43.76 -2.16 -6.77
CA HIS A 138 42.78 -3.00 -6.05
C HIS A 138 43.06 -4.51 -6.14
N GLN A 139 44.22 -4.92 -6.65
CA GLN A 139 44.55 -6.35 -6.79
C GLN A 139 44.52 -7.09 -5.45
N ASP A 140 44.97 -6.45 -4.38
CA ASP A 140 45.04 -7.02 -3.02
C ASP A 140 43.70 -6.95 -2.25
N VAL A 141 42.65 -6.41 -2.87
CA VAL A 141 41.32 -6.38 -2.24
C VAL A 141 40.75 -7.80 -2.19
N TYR A 142 40.14 -8.14 -1.06
CA TYR A 142 39.48 -9.42 -0.87
C TYR A 142 38.46 -9.67 -1.99
N ASN A 143 38.58 -10.82 -2.67
CA ASN A 143 37.73 -11.24 -3.78
C ASN A 143 37.81 -10.33 -5.04
N SER A 144 38.96 -9.68 -5.28
CA SER A 144 39.23 -8.85 -6.45
C SER A 144 38.96 -9.56 -7.80
N ALA A 145 39.21 -10.87 -7.86
CA ALA A 145 38.89 -11.69 -9.03
C ALA A 145 37.41 -11.65 -9.42
N ALA A 146 36.49 -11.60 -8.44
CA ALA A 146 35.06 -11.50 -8.71
C ALA A 146 34.65 -10.13 -9.28
N ILE A 147 35.48 -9.11 -9.10
CA ILE A 147 35.28 -7.77 -9.68
C ILE A 147 35.86 -7.75 -11.09
N PHE A 148 37.12 -8.15 -11.28
CA PHE A 148 37.82 -7.95 -12.56
C PHE A 148 37.48 -8.99 -13.63
N HIS A 149 37.19 -10.22 -13.22
CA HIS A 149 36.86 -11.33 -14.11
C HIS A 149 35.37 -11.68 -14.06
N ALA A 150 34.53 -10.70 -13.74
CA ALA A 150 33.10 -10.90 -13.63
C ALA A 150 32.48 -11.34 -14.98
N PRO A 151 31.71 -12.43 -15.01
CA PRO A 151 31.04 -12.85 -16.22
C PRO A 151 29.81 -11.97 -16.52
N VAL A 152 29.65 -11.63 -17.80
CA VAL A 152 28.54 -10.83 -18.34
C VAL A 152 27.69 -11.60 -19.36
N GLY A 153 27.89 -12.92 -19.47
CA GLY A 153 27.17 -13.77 -20.41
C GLY A 153 25.70 -14.01 -20.03
N VAL A 154 24.88 -14.34 -21.03
CA VAL A 154 23.44 -14.63 -20.85
C VAL A 154 23.20 -15.75 -19.84
N ALA A 155 24.02 -16.80 -19.85
CA ALA A 155 23.91 -17.91 -18.90
C ALA A 155 24.09 -17.43 -17.45
N THR A 156 25.04 -16.53 -17.20
CA THR A 156 25.26 -15.92 -15.89
C THR A 156 24.10 -15.01 -15.48
N ALA A 157 23.56 -14.23 -16.43
CA ALA A 157 22.39 -13.38 -16.18
C ALA A 157 21.16 -14.22 -15.79
N ILE A 158 20.91 -15.33 -16.48
CA ILE A 158 19.82 -16.26 -16.14
C ILE A 158 20.06 -16.88 -14.77
N CYS A 159 21.29 -17.31 -14.49
CA CYS A 159 21.64 -17.88 -13.19
C CYS A 159 21.42 -16.88 -12.03
N ASN A 160 21.80 -15.61 -12.22
CA ASN A 160 21.51 -14.55 -11.25
C ASN A 160 20.00 -14.24 -11.17
N GLY A 161 19.29 -14.30 -12.30
CA GLY A 161 17.83 -14.18 -12.38
C GLY A 161 17.09 -15.30 -11.64
N LEU A 162 17.73 -16.45 -11.43
CA LEU A 162 17.22 -17.56 -10.62
C LEU A 162 17.70 -17.50 -9.16
N PHE A 163 18.37 -16.41 -8.75
CA PHE A 163 18.97 -16.27 -7.43
C PHE A 163 19.97 -17.40 -7.13
N LEU A 164 20.77 -17.79 -8.11
CA LEU A 164 21.79 -18.84 -7.95
C LEU A 164 23.21 -18.27 -7.89
N GLN A 165 23.37 -16.95 -7.91
CA GLN A 165 24.64 -16.33 -7.57
C GLN A 165 25.07 -16.76 -6.16
N THR A 166 26.38 -16.95 -6.00
CA THR A 166 27.05 -17.56 -4.85
C THR A 166 26.71 -19.02 -4.57
N ILE A 167 25.76 -19.64 -5.27
CA ILE A 167 25.40 -21.07 -5.11
C ILE A 167 25.94 -21.89 -6.28
N ALA A 168 25.58 -21.51 -7.50
CA ALA A 168 25.93 -22.21 -8.72
C ALA A 168 26.66 -21.32 -9.75
N CYS A 169 26.67 -20.01 -9.56
CA CYS A 169 27.41 -19.08 -10.41
C CYS A 169 27.93 -17.87 -9.62
N SER A 170 28.84 -17.11 -10.24
CA SER A 170 29.30 -15.82 -9.72
C SER A 170 28.26 -14.72 -9.93
N ALA A 171 28.44 -13.62 -9.20
CA ALA A 171 27.61 -12.44 -9.35
C ALA A 171 27.78 -11.84 -10.76
N PHE A 172 26.67 -11.53 -11.40
CA PHE A 172 26.65 -10.97 -12.74
C PHE A 172 27.28 -9.57 -12.76
N ALA A 173 28.18 -9.33 -13.73
CA ALA A 173 28.85 -8.04 -13.92
C ALA A 173 29.50 -7.48 -12.63
N GLY A 174 29.99 -8.36 -11.75
CA GLY A 174 30.81 -8.00 -10.59
C GLY A 174 30.00 -7.40 -9.45
N ASN A 175 28.68 -7.48 -9.50
CA ASN A 175 27.80 -6.96 -8.46
C ASN A 175 27.79 -7.87 -7.22
N ALA A 176 28.87 -7.78 -6.45
CA ALA A 176 29.09 -8.61 -5.28
C ALA A 176 27.97 -8.48 -4.24
N ALA A 177 27.28 -7.34 -4.17
CA ALA A 177 26.20 -7.11 -3.20
C ALA A 177 24.98 -8.03 -3.36
N LEU A 178 24.81 -8.70 -4.52
CA LEU A 178 23.62 -9.53 -4.80
C LEU A 178 23.58 -10.86 -4.03
N TRP A 179 24.62 -11.23 -3.28
CA TRP A 179 24.66 -12.49 -2.54
C TRP A 179 23.57 -12.58 -1.46
N SER A 180 23.30 -11.50 -0.72
CA SER A 180 22.30 -11.54 0.36
C SER A 180 20.88 -11.65 -0.17
N LEU A 181 20.61 -11.08 -1.35
CA LEU A 181 19.31 -11.21 -2.04
C LEU A 181 19.09 -12.64 -2.53
N SER A 182 20.16 -13.32 -2.97
CA SER A 182 20.15 -14.75 -3.31
C SER A 182 19.73 -15.60 -2.11
N ASN A 183 20.39 -15.38 -0.98
CA ASN A 183 20.08 -16.06 0.28
C ASN A 183 18.62 -15.85 0.70
N GLU A 184 18.15 -14.60 0.68
CA GLU A 184 16.80 -14.24 1.09
C GLU A 184 15.73 -14.95 0.24
N PHE A 185 15.93 -15.05 -1.09
CA PHE A 185 15.04 -15.80 -1.97
C PHE A 185 14.91 -17.26 -1.52
N TRP A 186 16.04 -17.94 -1.30
CA TRP A 186 16.03 -19.34 -0.89
C TRP A 186 15.52 -19.55 0.54
N TYR A 187 15.69 -18.58 1.44
CA TYR A 187 15.08 -18.61 2.77
C TYR A 187 13.56 -18.55 2.68
N TYR A 188 13.01 -17.73 1.79
CA TYR A 188 11.56 -17.67 1.59
C TYR A 188 11.00 -18.99 1.05
N VAL A 189 11.69 -19.61 0.10
CA VAL A 189 11.31 -20.91 -0.47
C VAL A 189 11.40 -22.02 0.58
N LEU A 190 12.55 -22.13 1.25
CA LEU A 190 12.80 -23.16 2.26
C LEU A 190 11.83 -23.03 3.43
N PHE A 191 11.65 -21.83 3.97
CA PHE A 191 10.77 -21.59 5.11
C PHE A 191 9.32 -21.92 4.78
N PHE A 192 8.83 -21.48 3.62
CA PHE A 192 7.48 -21.82 3.17
C PHE A 192 7.27 -23.34 3.06
N ALA A 193 8.24 -24.04 2.49
CA ALA A 193 8.20 -25.49 2.35
C ALA A 193 8.20 -26.19 3.72
N LEU A 194 9.05 -25.75 4.66
CA LEU A 194 9.11 -26.28 6.03
C LEU A 194 7.78 -26.13 6.77
N ILE A 195 7.19 -24.93 6.78
CA ILE A 195 5.92 -24.68 7.49
C ILE A 195 4.69 -25.26 6.77
N SER A 196 4.85 -25.72 5.53
CA SER A 196 3.80 -26.33 4.71
C SER A 196 4.03 -27.80 4.42
N VAL A 197 5.08 -28.43 4.97
CA VAL A 197 5.53 -29.79 4.60
C VAL A 197 4.44 -30.85 4.74
N ARG A 198 3.53 -30.67 5.71
CA ARG A 198 2.41 -31.59 5.96
C ARG A 198 1.26 -31.47 4.96
N LYS A 199 1.26 -30.45 4.10
CA LYS A 199 0.16 -30.22 3.13
C LYS A 199 0.27 -31.14 1.92
N THR A 200 1.47 -31.35 1.38
CA THR A 200 1.72 -32.21 0.20
C THR A 200 3.14 -32.77 0.22
N PRO A 201 3.38 -33.98 -0.33
CA PRO A 201 4.73 -34.55 -0.43
C PRO A 201 5.69 -33.72 -1.31
N ALA A 202 5.14 -32.92 -2.22
CA ALA A 202 5.92 -32.01 -3.08
C ALA A 202 6.77 -31.02 -2.26
N TYR A 203 6.27 -30.56 -1.11
CA TYR A 203 7.05 -29.67 -0.24
C TYR A 203 8.21 -30.39 0.45
N GLY A 204 8.06 -31.68 0.77
CA GLY A 204 9.18 -32.51 1.26
C GLY A 204 10.29 -32.63 0.21
N LEU A 205 9.92 -32.89 -1.04
CA LEU A 205 10.87 -32.91 -2.16
C LEU A 205 11.55 -31.55 -2.37
N LEU A 206 10.80 -30.45 -2.25
CA LEU A 206 11.35 -29.11 -2.36
C LEU A 206 12.38 -28.82 -1.25
N ILE A 207 12.13 -29.24 -0.01
CA ILE A 207 13.10 -29.12 1.09
C ILE A 207 14.38 -29.86 0.74
N ILE A 208 14.27 -31.13 0.32
CA ILE A 208 15.42 -31.95 -0.08
C ILE A 208 16.20 -31.28 -1.22
N ALA A 209 15.51 -30.74 -2.22
CA ALA A 209 16.13 -30.05 -3.35
C ALA A 209 16.91 -28.80 -2.91
N VAL A 210 16.34 -27.98 -2.01
CA VAL A 210 17.02 -26.78 -1.50
C VAL A 210 18.23 -27.14 -0.63
N PHE A 211 18.11 -28.13 0.25
CA PHE A 211 19.27 -28.64 1.00
C PHE A 211 20.33 -29.23 0.07
N GLY A 212 19.92 -29.95 -0.98
CA GLY A 212 20.82 -30.46 -2.02
C GLY A 212 21.59 -29.33 -2.71
N LEU A 213 20.92 -28.20 -3.01
CA LEU A 213 21.57 -26.99 -3.52
C LEU A 213 22.62 -26.43 -2.56
N PHE A 214 22.35 -26.42 -1.25
CA PHE A 214 23.31 -25.91 -0.26
C PHE A 214 24.51 -26.86 -0.08
N VAL A 215 24.27 -28.18 -0.07
CA VAL A 215 25.34 -29.19 -0.05
C VAL A 215 26.20 -29.08 -1.32
N MET A 216 25.56 -28.88 -2.47
CA MET A 216 26.27 -28.67 -3.73
C MET A 216 27.12 -27.39 -3.70
N ALA A 217 26.61 -26.29 -3.15
CA ALA A 217 27.37 -25.05 -2.97
C ALA A 217 28.59 -25.25 -2.07
N GLU A 218 28.46 -26.02 -0.98
CA GLU A 218 29.57 -26.38 -0.11
C GLU A 218 30.61 -27.23 -0.86
N HIS A 219 30.16 -28.23 -1.61
CA HIS A 219 31.03 -29.14 -2.35
C HIS A 219 31.86 -28.41 -3.43
N PHE A 220 31.26 -27.41 -4.10
CA PHE A 220 31.94 -26.64 -5.13
C PHE A 220 32.73 -25.43 -4.59
N ASP A 221 32.66 -25.14 -3.30
CA ASP A 221 33.44 -24.06 -2.69
C ASP A 221 34.91 -24.45 -2.53
N ARG A 222 35.69 -24.22 -3.58
CA ARG A 222 37.14 -24.43 -3.59
C ARG A 222 37.92 -23.40 -2.77
N SER A 223 37.28 -22.32 -2.34
CA SER A 223 37.93 -21.24 -1.60
C SER A 223 37.93 -21.46 -0.09
N GLY A 224 37.28 -22.53 0.41
CA GLY A 224 37.20 -22.84 1.84
C GLY A 224 36.37 -21.82 2.61
N THR A 225 35.50 -21.08 1.94
CA THR A 225 34.67 -20.05 2.57
C THR A 225 33.40 -20.59 3.21
N HIS A 226 33.13 -21.89 3.05
CA HIS A 226 31.98 -22.63 3.59
C HIS A 226 30.64 -22.03 3.18
N ILE A 227 30.47 -21.77 1.88
CA ILE A 227 29.27 -21.11 1.32
C ILE A 227 27.98 -21.84 1.72
N GLY A 228 27.93 -23.16 1.55
CA GLY A 228 26.74 -23.96 1.83
C GLY A 228 26.41 -23.98 3.32
N LEU A 229 27.43 -24.09 4.16
CA LEU A 229 27.25 -24.01 5.61
C LEU A 229 26.79 -22.61 6.05
N LYS A 230 27.34 -21.55 5.46
CA LYS A 230 26.92 -20.16 5.72
C LYS A 230 25.47 -19.92 5.33
N LEU A 231 25.00 -20.48 4.21
CA LEU A 231 23.59 -20.40 3.80
C LEU A 231 22.66 -20.92 4.90
N LEU A 232 22.97 -22.12 5.44
CA LEU A 232 22.23 -22.72 6.54
C LEU A 232 22.34 -21.92 7.84
N PHE A 233 23.54 -21.43 8.14
CA PHE A 233 23.79 -20.67 9.35
C PHE A 233 23.04 -19.34 9.36
N PHE A 234 23.08 -18.59 8.27
CA PHE A 234 22.34 -17.35 8.11
C PHE A 234 20.82 -17.57 8.01
N PHE A 235 20.36 -18.73 7.53
CA PHE A 235 18.95 -19.11 7.65
C PHE A 235 18.52 -19.25 9.11
N ALA A 236 19.38 -19.78 9.99
CA ALA A 236 19.10 -19.83 11.42
C ALA A 236 19.00 -18.42 12.04
N ILE A 237 19.86 -17.48 11.63
CA ILE A 237 19.77 -16.07 12.03
C ILE A 237 18.47 -15.43 11.53
N TRP A 238 18.08 -15.67 10.29
CA TRP A 238 16.80 -15.22 9.74
C TRP A 238 15.61 -15.76 10.56
N CYS A 239 15.67 -17.02 11.00
CA CYS A 239 14.68 -17.64 11.90
C CYS A 239 14.60 -16.99 13.29
N LEU A 240 15.64 -16.28 13.76
CA LEU A 240 15.53 -15.49 15.00
C LEU A 240 14.49 -14.37 14.85
N GLY A 241 14.41 -13.73 13.68
CA GLY A 241 13.38 -12.74 13.38
C GLY A 241 11.98 -13.34 13.36
N VAL A 242 11.84 -14.53 12.74
CA VAL A 242 10.57 -15.29 12.77
C VAL A 242 10.12 -15.56 14.20
N THR A 243 11.06 -15.98 15.04
CA THR A 243 10.82 -16.33 16.44
C THR A 243 10.42 -15.09 17.24
N ALA A 244 11.13 -13.98 17.07
CA ALA A 244 10.82 -12.69 17.70
C ALA A 244 9.42 -12.17 17.34
N TYR A 245 8.91 -12.50 16.15
CA TYR A 245 7.55 -12.14 15.75
C TYR A 245 6.50 -13.12 16.29
N ALA A 246 6.73 -14.42 16.10
CA ALA A 246 5.70 -15.45 16.22
C ALA A 246 5.52 -15.95 17.65
N VAL A 247 6.54 -15.86 18.51
CA VAL A 247 6.49 -16.36 19.88
C VAL A 247 6.06 -15.25 20.83
N THR A 248 5.08 -15.53 21.68
CA THR A 248 4.71 -14.68 22.81
C THR A 248 5.29 -15.28 24.08
N ALA A 249 6.03 -14.50 24.85
CA ALA A 249 6.62 -14.93 26.12
C ALA A 249 6.76 -13.72 27.05
N PRO A 250 6.75 -13.92 28.39
CA PRO A 250 7.01 -12.84 29.32
C PRO A 250 8.44 -12.32 29.16
N ILE A 251 8.67 -11.02 29.42
CA ILE A 251 9.96 -10.36 29.15
C ILE A 251 11.13 -11.04 29.87
N TRP A 252 10.92 -11.54 31.09
CA TRP A 252 11.97 -12.26 31.83
C TRP A 252 12.45 -13.51 31.09
N ALA A 253 11.57 -14.22 30.36
CA ALA A 253 11.94 -15.40 29.61
C ALA A 253 12.81 -15.03 28.40
N TRP A 254 12.49 -13.92 27.73
CA TRP A 254 13.33 -13.36 26.67
C TRP A 254 14.70 -12.91 27.19
N CYS A 255 14.74 -12.19 28.32
CA CYS A 255 16.00 -11.78 28.94
C CYS A 255 16.86 -12.99 29.33
N CYS A 256 16.26 -14.01 29.97
CA CYS A 256 16.97 -15.24 30.32
C CYS A 256 17.49 -15.96 29.08
N GLY A 257 16.65 -16.11 28.04
CA GLY A 257 17.05 -16.74 26.77
C GLY A 257 18.20 -16.01 26.09
N PHE A 258 18.17 -14.68 26.09
CA PHE A 258 19.25 -13.85 25.55
C PHE A 258 20.56 -14.02 26.34
N LEU A 259 20.51 -13.94 27.67
CA LEU A 259 21.70 -14.10 28.53
C LEU A 259 22.30 -15.50 28.41
N VAL A 260 21.49 -16.55 28.40
CA VAL A 260 21.95 -17.93 28.19
C VAL A 260 22.59 -18.08 26.81
N SER A 261 21.98 -17.53 25.77
CA SER A 261 22.52 -17.60 24.40
C SER A 261 23.86 -16.87 24.30
N MET A 262 23.97 -15.65 24.84
CA MET A 262 25.21 -14.87 24.83
C MET A 262 26.31 -15.50 25.70
N GLY A 263 25.97 -16.03 26.87
CA GLY A 263 26.90 -16.74 27.75
C GLY A 263 27.40 -18.04 27.12
N GLY A 264 26.51 -18.83 26.53
CA GLY A 264 26.87 -20.03 25.77
C GLY A 264 27.77 -19.72 24.58
N LEU A 265 27.45 -18.66 23.83
CA LEU A 265 28.26 -18.20 22.71
C LEU A 265 29.68 -17.81 23.15
N TYR A 266 29.79 -17.01 24.22
CA TYR A 266 31.07 -16.63 24.80
C TYR A 266 31.90 -17.85 25.25
N LEU A 267 31.26 -18.82 25.93
CA LEU A 267 31.93 -20.04 26.39
C LEU A 267 32.43 -20.89 25.22
N LEU A 268 31.61 -21.07 24.17
CA LEU A 268 32.00 -21.86 23.00
C LEU A 268 33.13 -21.18 22.22
N THR A 269 33.09 -19.86 22.05
CA THR A 269 34.14 -19.10 21.37
C THR A 269 35.43 -19.06 22.17
N SER A 270 35.37 -18.83 23.48
CA SER A 270 36.57 -18.81 24.35
C SER A 270 37.29 -20.16 24.41
N LYS A 271 36.57 -21.27 24.22
CA LYS A 271 37.14 -22.62 24.12
C LYS A 271 37.57 -23.01 22.70
N GLY A 272 37.43 -22.12 21.71
CA GLY A 272 37.75 -22.42 20.31
C GLY A 272 36.81 -23.43 19.64
N LEU A 273 35.65 -23.72 20.25
CA LEU A 273 34.66 -24.67 19.74
C LEU A 273 33.65 -24.03 18.78
N PHE A 274 33.70 -22.70 18.62
CA PHE A 274 32.82 -21.96 17.73
C PHE A 274 33.60 -20.90 16.95
N PRO A 275 33.57 -20.91 15.60
CA PRO A 275 34.33 -19.98 14.77
C PRO A 275 33.99 -18.52 15.09
N GLN A 276 34.99 -17.64 15.12
CA GLN A 276 34.78 -16.21 15.47
C GLN A 276 33.80 -15.50 14.53
N TRP A 277 33.84 -15.79 13.22
CA TRP A 277 32.91 -15.20 12.25
C TRP A 277 31.45 -15.61 12.53
N ALA A 278 31.23 -16.87 12.92
CA ALA A 278 29.92 -17.40 13.25
C ALA A 278 29.44 -16.84 14.59
N ALA A 279 30.35 -16.71 15.57
CA ALA A 279 30.10 -16.08 16.85
C ALA A 279 29.63 -14.63 16.68
N PHE A 280 30.40 -13.83 15.95
CA PHE A 280 30.06 -12.45 15.62
C PHE A 280 28.68 -12.36 14.95
N SER A 281 28.44 -13.19 13.94
CA SER A 281 27.20 -13.15 13.17
C SER A 281 25.98 -13.49 14.03
N LEU A 282 26.09 -14.54 14.87
CA LEU A 282 25.01 -14.94 15.76
C LEU A 282 24.77 -13.89 16.87
N ALA A 283 25.83 -13.28 17.41
CA ALA A 283 25.70 -12.19 18.38
C ALA A 283 24.94 -11.00 17.81
N VAL A 284 25.24 -10.59 16.57
CA VAL A 284 24.50 -9.54 15.86
C VAL A 284 23.03 -9.94 15.67
N GLY A 285 22.77 -11.17 15.23
CA GLY A 285 21.42 -11.69 15.04
C GLY A 285 20.59 -11.71 16.33
N LEU A 286 21.18 -12.21 17.43
CA LEU A 286 20.57 -12.24 18.75
C LEU A 286 20.31 -10.83 19.29
N GLY A 287 21.28 -9.92 19.13
CA GLY A 287 21.15 -8.52 19.53
C GLY A 287 20.03 -7.80 18.77
N ALA A 288 19.95 -7.99 17.45
CA ALA A 288 18.89 -7.42 16.63
C ALA A 288 17.50 -7.96 17.03
N ALA A 289 17.36 -9.27 17.24
CA ALA A 289 16.11 -9.87 17.69
C ALA A 289 15.71 -9.37 19.09
N ALA A 290 16.65 -9.28 20.03
CA ALA A 290 16.42 -8.75 21.37
C ALA A 290 16.00 -7.27 21.35
N LEU A 291 16.59 -6.46 20.46
CA LEU A 291 16.20 -5.07 20.28
C LEU A 291 14.78 -4.95 19.75
N ILE A 292 14.40 -5.75 18.74
CA ILE A 292 13.02 -5.76 18.21
C ILE A 292 12.02 -6.12 19.32
N ILE A 293 12.31 -7.16 20.10
CA ILE A 293 11.46 -7.60 21.23
C ILE A 293 11.38 -6.50 22.29
N GLY A 294 12.51 -5.89 22.65
CA GLY A 294 12.57 -4.80 23.63
C GLY A 294 11.76 -3.58 23.18
N LEU A 295 11.87 -3.17 21.93
CA LEU A 295 11.09 -2.07 21.36
C LEU A 295 9.60 -2.41 21.30
N ASP A 296 9.24 -3.64 20.93
CA ASP A 296 7.85 -4.08 20.92
C ASP A 296 7.26 -4.14 22.34
N TYR A 297 8.06 -4.50 23.33
CA TYR A 297 7.63 -4.56 24.73
C TYR A 297 7.47 -3.17 25.35
N LEU A 298 8.46 -2.29 25.15
CA LEU A 298 8.50 -0.96 25.76
C LEU A 298 7.60 0.06 25.05
N LYS A 299 7.16 -0.23 23.82
CA LYS A 299 6.30 0.64 23.01
C LYS A 299 6.83 2.08 22.90
N ILE A 300 8.15 2.23 22.81
CA ILE A 300 8.81 3.54 22.73
C ILE A 300 8.57 4.13 21.33
N PRO A 301 7.94 5.31 21.20
CA PRO A 301 7.77 5.96 19.90
C PRO A 301 9.10 6.44 19.33
N LEU A 302 9.23 6.39 18.00
CA LEU A 302 10.42 6.91 17.32
C LEU A 302 10.51 8.45 17.52
N PRO A 303 11.66 8.98 18.01
CA PRO A 303 11.85 10.42 18.18
C PRO A 303 11.61 11.19 16.88
N SER A 304 11.02 12.39 16.99
CA SER A 304 10.66 13.24 15.84
C SER A 304 11.85 13.55 14.92
N LEU A 305 13.05 13.73 15.49
CA LEU A 305 14.28 13.96 14.75
C LEU A 305 14.63 12.79 13.81
N LEU A 306 14.38 11.55 14.24
CA LEU A 306 14.71 10.34 13.49
C LEU A 306 13.57 9.90 12.55
N ARG A 307 12.37 10.44 12.72
CA ARG A 307 11.18 10.03 11.96
C ARG A 307 11.34 10.23 10.45
N ARG A 308 12.07 11.24 10.00
CA ARG A 308 12.37 11.44 8.56
C ARG A 308 13.27 10.33 8.00
N GLY A 309 14.12 9.72 8.83
CA GLY A 309 15.03 8.65 8.43
C GLY A 309 14.33 7.37 7.99
N ARG A 310 13.10 7.12 8.45
CA ARG A 310 12.30 5.95 8.03
C ARG A 310 12.01 5.94 6.52
N GLU A 311 12.03 7.11 5.87
CA GLU A 311 11.81 7.23 4.43
C GLU A 311 12.90 6.55 3.61
N LEU A 312 14.11 6.39 4.17
CA LEU A 312 15.21 5.62 3.56
C LEU A 312 14.83 4.16 3.31
N ALA A 313 13.90 3.63 4.11
CA ALA A 313 13.39 2.28 3.94
C ALA A 313 12.66 2.11 2.60
N LYS A 314 12.07 3.16 2.03
CA LYS A 314 11.24 3.04 0.81
C LYS A 314 12.02 2.54 -0.39
N PHE A 315 13.30 2.94 -0.52
CA PHE A 315 14.18 2.57 -1.63
C PHE A 315 15.35 1.68 -1.18
N SER A 316 15.28 1.10 0.03
CA SER A 316 16.38 0.34 0.60
C SER A 316 16.79 -0.85 -0.27
N PHE A 317 15.84 -1.51 -0.94
CA PHE A 317 16.13 -2.64 -1.82
C PHE A 317 16.78 -2.16 -3.12
N SER A 318 16.25 -1.09 -3.73
CA SER A 318 16.87 -0.45 -4.90
C SER A 318 18.32 -0.07 -4.61
N LEU A 319 18.57 0.58 -3.47
CA LEU A 319 19.92 0.95 -3.04
C LEU A 319 20.81 -0.28 -2.90
N TYR A 320 20.33 -1.31 -2.22
CA TYR A 320 21.08 -2.55 -1.98
C TYR A 320 21.48 -3.23 -3.29
N ALA A 321 20.60 -3.24 -4.29
CA ALA A 321 20.84 -3.97 -5.53
C ALA A 321 21.76 -3.24 -6.52
N ILE A 322 21.82 -1.90 -6.49
CA ILE A 322 22.50 -1.13 -7.54
C ILE A 322 23.75 -0.35 -7.08
N HIS A 323 23.98 -0.18 -5.77
CA HIS A 323 25.05 0.70 -5.31
C HIS A 323 26.44 0.20 -5.73
N TYR A 324 26.72 -1.10 -5.62
CA TYR A 324 28.05 -1.65 -5.87
C TYR A 324 28.60 -1.38 -7.28
N PRO A 325 27.86 -1.65 -8.38
CA PRO A 325 28.34 -1.31 -9.72
C PRO A 325 28.51 0.21 -9.90
N ILE A 326 27.62 1.03 -9.33
CA ILE A 326 27.75 2.50 -9.41
C ILE A 326 29.04 2.96 -8.72
N LEU A 327 29.31 2.49 -7.51
CA LEU A 327 30.55 2.78 -6.79
C LEU A 327 31.79 2.36 -7.57
N LEU A 328 31.75 1.20 -8.24
CA LEU A 328 32.83 0.75 -9.11
C LEU A 328 33.12 1.75 -10.23
N LEU A 329 32.09 2.18 -10.97
CA LEU A 329 32.27 3.16 -12.05
C LEU A 329 32.77 4.51 -11.53
N LEU A 330 32.24 4.98 -10.40
CA LEU A 330 32.66 6.23 -9.78
C LEU A 330 34.13 6.17 -9.33
N ASN A 331 34.57 5.05 -8.76
CA ASN A 331 35.99 4.87 -8.40
C ASN A 331 36.88 4.86 -9.64
N VAL A 332 36.50 4.12 -10.69
CA VAL A 332 37.26 4.04 -11.94
C VAL A 332 37.36 5.39 -12.64
N THR A 333 36.32 6.23 -12.61
CA THR A 333 36.26 7.49 -13.36
C THR A 333 36.66 8.72 -12.56
N GLY A 334 36.39 8.74 -11.25
CA GLY A 334 36.56 9.91 -10.38
C GLY A 334 37.73 9.81 -9.41
N ALA A 335 38.00 8.63 -8.83
CA ALA A 335 39.10 8.45 -7.88
C ALA A 335 40.40 8.04 -8.59
N GLY A 336 40.31 7.25 -9.66
CA GLY A 336 41.46 6.76 -10.45
C GLY A 336 42.25 5.64 -9.76
N GLY A 337 42.13 5.47 -8.44
CA GLY A 337 42.72 4.41 -7.63
C GLY A 337 42.36 4.57 -6.15
N ARG A 338 42.89 3.71 -5.26
CA ARG A 338 42.69 3.86 -3.81
C ARG A 338 43.33 5.16 -3.32
N GLN A 339 42.63 5.84 -2.43
CA GLN A 339 42.96 7.16 -1.91
C GLN A 339 43.50 7.06 -0.49
N ASP A 340 44.41 7.97 -0.16
CA ASP A 340 44.72 8.30 1.22
C ASP A 340 43.56 9.05 1.86
N PHE A 341 43.48 9.00 3.18
CA PHE A 341 42.42 9.68 3.90
C PHE A 341 42.73 11.17 4.08
N THR A 342 42.06 12.00 3.28
CA THR A 342 42.15 13.45 3.30
C THR A 342 40.75 14.05 3.31
N LEU A 343 40.60 15.32 3.69
CA LEU A 343 39.28 15.97 3.65
C LEU A 343 38.68 15.97 2.23
N ALA A 344 39.53 16.05 1.19
CA ALA A 344 39.12 15.99 -0.21
C ALA A 344 38.58 14.60 -0.59
N SER A 345 39.29 13.52 -0.23
CA SER A 345 38.84 12.15 -0.53
C SER A 345 37.62 11.73 0.31
N VAL A 346 37.48 12.24 1.54
CA VAL A 346 36.23 12.10 2.32
C VAL A 346 35.06 12.82 1.66
N GLY A 347 35.27 14.05 1.17
CA GLY A 347 34.25 14.77 0.41
C GLY A 347 33.85 14.04 -0.88
N LEU A 348 34.83 13.45 -1.57
CA LEU A 348 34.59 12.62 -2.76
C LEU A 348 33.79 11.36 -2.42
N ASP A 349 34.16 10.63 -1.37
CA ASP A 349 33.44 9.43 -0.91
C ASP A 349 31.98 9.76 -0.53
N ALA A 350 31.76 10.87 0.19
CA ALA A 350 30.42 11.35 0.49
C ALA A 350 29.60 11.65 -0.78
N SER A 351 30.24 12.20 -1.83
CA SER A 351 29.58 12.41 -3.13
C SER A 351 29.22 11.09 -3.83
N PHE A 352 30.02 10.04 -3.66
CA PHE A 352 29.74 8.72 -4.24
C PHE A 352 28.55 8.05 -3.57
N ILE A 353 28.51 8.09 -2.23
CA ILE A 353 27.38 7.62 -1.44
C ILE A 353 26.11 8.40 -1.82
N LEU A 354 26.18 9.74 -1.93
CA LEU A 354 25.04 10.57 -2.35
C LEU A 354 24.57 10.20 -3.76
N THR A 355 25.48 9.95 -4.69
CA THR A 355 25.15 9.52 -6.06
C THR A 355 24.41 8.19 -6.05
N CYS A 356 24.84 7.22 -5.22
CA CYS A 356 24.13 5.95 -5.06
C CYS A 356 22.73 6.14 -4.48
N LEU A 357 22.56 7.02 -3.48
CA LEU A 357 21.26 7.33 -2.88
C LEU A 357 20.30 7.96 -3.91
N LEU A 358 20.79 8.91 -4.72
CA LEU A 358 20.00 9.56 -5.77
C LEU A 358 19.60 8.56 -6.86
N ALA A 359 20.55 7.74 -7.33
CA ALA A 359 20.28 6.69 -8.32
C ALA A 359 19.25 5.69 -7.79
N ALA A 360 19.37 5.27 -6.53
CA ALA A 360 18.41 4.38 -5.90
C ALA A 360 17.02 5.00 -5.77
N GLY A 361 16.94 6.29 -5.45
CA GLY A 361 15.68 7.05 -5.47
C GLY A 361 15.00 7.06 -6.84
N ILE A 362 15.77 7.26 -7.92
CA ILE A 362 15.26 7.20 -9.30
C ILE A 362 14.73 5.80 -9.63
N VAL A 363 15.52 4.76 -9.37
CA VAL A 363 15.12 3.36 -9.60
C VAL A 363 13.89 3.00 -8.76
N TYR A 364 13.78 3.51 -7.54
CA TYR A 364 12.60 3.34 -6.71
C TYR A 364 11.34 3.92 -7.36
N PHE A 365 11.38 5.17 -7.83
CA PHE A 365 10.22 5.79 -8.47
C PHE A 365 9.82 5.08 -9.77
N MET A 366 10.79 4.61 -10.54
CA MET A 366 10.52 3.92 -11.81
C MET A 366 9.98 2.49 -11.59
N PHE A 367 10.54 1.75 -10.63
CA PHE A 367 10.33 0.31 -10.49
C PHE A 367 9.77 -0.09 -9.12
N GLU A 368 10.50 0.12 -8.03
CA GLU A 368 10.13 -0.40 -6.69
C GLU A 368 8.78 0.16 -6.18
N SER A 369 8.43 1.40 -6.55
CA SER A 369 7.12 2.00 -6.25
C SER A 369 5.94 1.26 -6.90
N ARG A 370 6.20 0.47 -7.95
CA ARG A 370 5.21 -0.33 -8.68
C ARG A 370 5.03 -1.75 -8.13
N THR A 371 5.76 -2.12 -7.07
CA THR A 371 5.67 -3.47 -6.47
C THR A 371 4.23 -3.94 -6.19
N PRO A 372 3.30 -3.11 -5.65
CA PRO A 372 1.91 -3.55 -5.45
C PRO A 372 1.20 -3.95 -6.75
N ALA A 373 1.33 -3.14 -7.80
CA ALA A 373 0.72 -3.42 -9.10
C ALA A 373 1.30 -4.69 -9.75
N ILE A 374 2.62 -4.89 -9.64
CA ILE A 374 3.30 -6.08 -10.19
C ILE A 374 2.93 -7.33 -9.40
N ARG A 375 2.76 -7.24 -8.08
CA ARG A 375 2.25 -8.33 -7.25
C ARG A 375 0.87 -8.78 -7.69
N ASP A 376 -0.05 -7.84 -7.89
CA ASP A 376 -1.42 -8.15 -8.28
C ASP A 376 -1.47 -8.77 -9.69
N TRP A 377 -0.63 -8.27 -10.60
CA TRP A 377 -0.43 -8.87 -11.93
C TRP A 377 0.13 -10.30 -11.87
N LEU A 378 1.19 -10.54 -11.09
CA LEU A 378 1.77 -11.87 -10.90
C LEU A 378 0.78 -12.85 -10.27
N LYS A 379 0.00 -12.39 -9.30
CA LYS A 379 -1.07 -13.17 -8.67
C LYS A 379 -2.10 -13.62 -9.72
N GLY A 380 -2.50 -12.73 -10.63
CA GLY A 380 -3.40 -13.07 -11.74
C GLY A 380 -2.83 -14.17 -12.66
N ILE A 381 -1.55 -14.09 -13.02
CA ILE A 381 -0.87 -15.10 -13.83
C ILE A 381 -0.83 -16.46 -13.13
N MET A 382 -0.42 -16.48 -11.86
CA MET A 382 -0.32 -17.71 -11.08
C MET A 382 -1.67 -18.39 -10.92
N LEU A 383 -2.74 -17.64 -10.63
CA LEU A 383 -4.10 -18.18 -10.55
C LEU A 383 -4.59 -18.71 -11.88
N TYR A 384 -4.28 -18.02 -12.99
CA TYR A 384 -4.61 -18.49 -14.33
C TYR A 384 -3.91 -19.82 -14.68
N GLY A 385 -2.63 -19.95 -14.35
CA GLY A 385 -1.85 -21.17 -14.60
C GLY A 385 -2.38 -22.38 -13.83
N ILE A 386 -2.84 -22.18 -12.59
CA ILE A 386 -3.43 -23.25 -11.76
C ILE A 386 -4.81 -23.69 -12.29
N ALA A 387 -5.56 -22.79 -12.93
CA ALA A 387 -6.92 -23.06 -13.39
C ALA A 387 -7.03 -23.88 -14.70
N GLY A 388 -5.91 -24.29 -15.34
CA GLY A 388 -5.92 -25.06 -16.59
C GLY A 388 -6.42 -24.22 -17.78
N GLY A 389 -5.50 -23.52 -18.45
CA GLY A 389 -5.80 -22.48 -19.44
C GLY A 389 -6.68 -22.91 -20.63
N GLY A 390 -7.88 -22.33 -20.71
CA GLY A 390 -8.79 -22.39 -21.87
C GLY A 390 -9.27 -21.03 -22.42
N ARG A 391 -8.86 -19.90 -21.85
CA ARG A 391 -9.21 -18.55 -22.36
C ARG A 391 -7.96 -17.67 -22.45
N ARG A 392 -7.67 -17.10 -23.62
CA ARG A 392 -6.46 -16.29 -23.88
C ARG A 392 -6.23 -15.22 -22.79
N PHE A 393 -5.10 -15.30 -22.12
CA PHE A 393 -4.57 -14.24 -21.25
C PHE A 393 -4.30 -12.99 -22.11
N ARG A 394 -5.02 -11.89 -21.87
CA ARG A 394 -4.71 -10.58 -22.45
C ARG A 394 -4.07 -9.70 -21.37
N PRO A 395 -2.75 -9.44 -21.41
CA PRO A 395 -2.12 -8.50 -20.49
C PRO A 395 -2.49 -7.07 -20.91
N THR A 396 -3.44 -6.44 -20.21
CA THR A 396 -3.87 -5.04 -20.46
C THR A 396 -3.00 -3.99 -19.75
N VAL A 397 -1.76 -4.30 -19.37
CA VAL A 397 -0.95 -3.38 -18.53
C VAL A 397 0.21 -2.69 -19.27
N ILE A 398 0.47 -2.96 -20.56
CA ILE A 398 1.63 -2.33 -21.25
C ILE A 398 1.29 -1.63 -22.58
N ALA A 399 0.13 -1.88 -23.21
CA ALA A 399 -0.18 -1.32 -24.54
C ALA A 399 -0.84 0.08 -24.55
N ASP A 400 -1.50 0.50 -23.46
CA ASP A 400 -2.28 1.74 -23.46
C ASP A 400 -1.48 3.01 -23.14
N ALA A 401 -0.17 2.88 -22.89
CA ALA A 401 0.72 4.03 -22.76
C ALA A 401 1.14 4.66 -24.10
N VAL A 402 0.87 3.98 -25.24
CA VAL A 402 1.32 4.44 -26.58
C VAL A 402 0.15 4.73 -27.53
N SER A 403 -1.07 4.25 -27.26
CA SER A 403 -2.22 4.42 -28.16
C SER A 403 -3.05 5.70 -27.93
N SER A 404 -2.81 6.47 -26.86
CA SER A 404 -3.61 7.64 -26.51
C SER A 404 -3.30 8.92 -27.33
N ARG A 405 -2.59 8.83 -28.46
CA ARG A 405 -2.30 9.97 -29.35
C ARG A 405 -3.19 10.05 -30.60
N SER A 406 -3.87 8.99 -31.01
CA SER A 406 -4.71 9.02 -32.22
C SER A 406 -6.19 9.34 -31.98
N ALA A 407 -6.70 9.19 -30.75
CA ALA A 407 -8.10 9.47 -30.41
C ALA A 407 -8.40 10.96 -30.16
N ILE A 408 -7.40 11.84 -30.19
CA ILE A 408 -7.53 13.29 -29.92
C ILE A 408 -7.82 14.10 -31.21
N ALA A 409 -7.72 13.49 -32.40
CA ALA A 409 -7.92 14.18 -33.67
C ALA A 409 -9.36 14.14 -34.22
N ALA A 410 -10.25 13.27 -33.71
CA ALA A 410 -11.58 13.07 -34.27
C ALA A 410 -12.70 13.92 -33.63
N ASP A 411 -12.47 14.51 -32.45
CA ASP A 411 -13.51 15.23 -31.70
C ASP A 411 -13.50 16.76 -31.92
N ARG A 412 -12.71 17.23 -32.89
CA ARG A 412 -12.51 18.67 -33.19
C ARG A 412 -13.34 19.21 -34.37
N ALA A 413 -14.18 18.40 -34.99
CA ALA A 413 -14.93 18.76 -36.20
C ALA A 413 -16.42 19.09 -35.99
N MET A 414 -16.90 19.21 -34.75
CA MET A 414 -18.34 19.42 -34.50
C MET A 414 -18.62 20.46 -33.41
N MET A 415 -17.99 21.63 -33.49
CA MET A 415 -18.43 22.83 -32.76
C MET A 415 -18.07 24.10 -33.56
N MET A 416 -19.02 24.61 -34.34
CA MET A 416 -19.17 26.05 -34.62
C MET A 416 -20.68 26.38 -34.77
N PRO A 417 -21.15 27.56 -34.29
CA PRO A 417 -22.58 27.89 -34.22
C PRO A 417 -23.06 28.83 -35.35
N GLY A 418 -24.31 28.65 -35.78
CA GLY A 418 -25.12 29.59 -36.58
C GLY A 418 -26.44 28.91 -36.94
N ALA A 419 -27.61 29.55 -37.06
CA ALA A 419 -28.08 30.91 -36.89
C ALA A 419 -29.60 30.84 -36.62
N VAL A 420 -30.17 31.96 -36.23
CA VAL A 420 -31.55 32.19 -35.79
C VAL A 420 -32.62 31.88 -36.85
N ALA A 421 -33.75 31.29 -36.44
CA ALA A 421 -35.07 31.56 -37.04
C ALA A 421 -36.22 31.23 -36.05
N ARG A 422 -37.17 32.16 -35.92
CA ARG A 422 -38.54 32.04 -35.34
C ARG A 422 -39.50 32.58 -36.42
N PRO A 423 -40.84 32.48 -36.29
CA PRO A 423 -41.76 31.43 -35.82
C PRO A 423 -42.82 31.14 -36.94
N PRO A 424 -44.03 30.55 -36.69
CA PRO A 424 -45.17 31.33 -36.17
C PRO A 424 -46.19 30.56 -35.28
N LEU A 425 -47.21 31.32 -34.88
CA LEU A 425 -48.24 31.22 -33.83
C LEU A 425 -49.49 30.36 -34.12
N GLN A 426 -50.26 30.13 -33.03
CA GLN A 426 -51.73 29.85 -32.91
C GLN A 426 -52.19 28.42 -33.31
N SER A 427 -53.17 27.76 -32.68
CA SER A 427 -54.47 28.15 -32.10
C SER A 427 -55.01 26.99 -31.20
N SER A 428 -55.61 27.24 -30.02
CA SER A 428 -57.06 27.28 -29.67
C SER A 428 -57.77 25.94 -29.35
N GLY A 429 -58.54 25.93 -28.24
CA GLY A 429 -59.66 25.01 -27.94
C GLY A 429 -59.58 24.38 -26.54
N THR A 430 -60.16 24.93 -25.45
CA THR A 430 -61.55 24.71 -24.93
C THR A 430 -61.92 23.21 -24.82
N ASP A 431 -62.28 22.65 -23.66
CA ASP A 431 -63.42 23.04 -22.82
C ASP A 431 -63.30 22.62 -21.35
N ALA A 432 -64.06 23.34 -20.52
CA ALA A 432 -64.23 23.15 -19.09
C ALA A 432 -65.41 22.22 -18.76
N THR A 433 -65.33 21.47 -17.65
CA THR A 433 -66.50 21.21 -16.81
C THR A 433 -66.12 21.05 -15.33
N LEU A 434 -67.02 21.58 -14.51
CA LEU A 434 -66.94 21.94 -13.09
C LEU A 434 -67.30 20.80 -12.12
N VAL A 435 -66.68 20.87 -10.93
CA VAL A 435 -67.24 20.60 -9.58
C VAL A 435 -67.43 19.14 -9.13
N GLN A 436 -66.70 18.73 -8.09
CA GLN A 436 -67.27 18.51 -6.75
C GLN A 436 -66.19 18.33 -5.67
N ILE A 437 -66.40 19.04 -4.57
CA ILE A 437 -65.69 18.90 -3.30
C ILE A 437 -66.19 17.63 -2.62
N ALA A 438 -65.27 16.70 -2.33
CA ALA A 438 -65.48 15.65 -1.34
C ALA A 438 -64.14 15.36 -0.64
N SER A 439 -64.06 15.69 0.65
CA SER A 439 -63.11 15.00 1.53
C SER A 439 -63.74 13.66 1.90
N PRO A 440 -62.97 12.57 1.82
CA PRO A 440 -62.95 11.69 2.99
C PRO A 440 -61.53 11.28 3.38
N GLN A 441 -61.39 11.19 4.69
CA GLN A 441 -60.33 10.55 5.44
C GLN A 441 -59.96 9.18 4.85
N GLY A 442 -58.68 8.79 5.01
CA GLY A 442 -58.23 7.43 4.72
C GLY A 442 -57.13 7.34 3.66
N ARG A 443 -56.09 8.18 3.72
CA ARG A 443 -54.81 7.75 3.13
C ARG A 443 -54.18 6.78 4.11
N HIS A 444 -54.20 5.49 3.76
CA HIS A 444 -53.21 4.54 4.22
C HIS A 444 -51.83 5.21 4.12
N ARG A 445 -51.32 5.73 5.25
CA ARG A 445 -49.89 5.92 5.41
C ARG A 445 -49.32 4.52 5.29
N ALA A 446 -48.65 4.22 4.18
CA ALA A 446 -47.78 3.06 4.12
C ALA A 446 -46.93 3.10 5.41
N PRO A 447 -46.86 2.03 6.20
CA PRO A 447 -46.03 2.02 7.39
C PRO A 447 -44.63 2.43 6.96
N ALA A 448 -44.06 3.43 7.65
CA ALA A 448 -42.72 3.91 7.33
C ALA A 448 -41.80 2.70 7.26
N ALA A 449 -41.15 2.48 6.12
CA ALA A 449 -40.18 1.39 5.98
C ALA A 449 -39.18 1.53 7.13
N ASN A 450 -39.17 0.56 8.04
CA ASN A 450 -38.35 0.61 9.24
C ASN A 450 -36.93 0.21 8.84
N VAL A 451 -36.21 1.15 8.19
CA VAL A 451 -34.84 0.95 7.73
C VAL A 451 -33.96 0.65 8.96
N PRO A 452 -33.28 -0.51 9.02
CA PRO A 452 -32.43 -0.84 10.15
C PRO A 452 -31.31 0.18 10.36
N MET A 453 -30.91 0.34 11.61
CA MET A 453 -29.86 1.26 12.03
C MET A 453 -28.53 0.50 12.12
N VAL A 454 -27.45 1.10 11.61
CA VAL A 454 -26.08 0.60 11.77
C VAL A 454 -25.39 1.41 12.87
N LEU A 455 -24.90 0.72 13.90
CA LEU A 455 -24.10 1.32 14.97
C LEU A 455 -22.71 1.68 14.45
N LEU A 456 -22.27 2.90 14.72
CA LEU A 456 -20.95 3.42 14.38
C LEU A 456 -19.98 3.23 15.56
N ASN A 457 -18.67 3.35 15.30
CA ASN A 457 -17.63 3.20 16.32
C ASN A 457 -17.60 4.31 17.39
N ASP A 458 -18.35 5.40 17.20
CA ASP A 458 -18.49 6.51 18.15
C ASP A 458 -19.79 6.43 18.97
N GLY A 459 -20.54 5.33 18.85
CA GLY A 459 -21.78 5.09 19.59
C GLY A 459 -23.04 5.73 18.98
N HIS A 460 -22.90 6.52 17.91
CA HIS A 460 -24.05 6.97 17.10
C HIS A 460 -24.50 5.88 16.13
N ALA A 461 -25.64 6.11 15.46
CA ALA A 461 -26.15 5.17 14.46
C ALA A 461 -26.70 5.89 13.23
N LEU A 462 -26.64 5.24 12.08
CA LEU A 462 -27.19 5.73 10.82
C LEU A 462 -28.15 4.71 10.19
N PRO A 463 -29.22 5.14 9.49
CA PRO A 463 -30.02 4.25 8.67
C PRO A 463 -29.16 3.53 7.61
N GLN A 464 -29.32 2.22 7.47
CA GLN A 464 -28.55 1.41 6.52
C GLN A 464 -28.87 1.69 5.05
N LEU A 465 -29.97 2.41 4.79
CA LEU A 465 -30.33 2.92 3.47
C LEU A 465 -30.60 4.42 3.56
N GLY A 466 -29.96 5.18 2.67
CA GLY A 466 -30.16 6.62 2.53
C GLY A 466 -30.41 7.04 1.09
N PHE A 467 -30.50 8.35 0.89
CA PHE A 467 -30.79 8.96 -0.40
C PHE A 467 -29.71 9.97 -0.79
N GLY A 468 -29.00 9.71 -1.89
CA GLY A 468 -27.96 10.59 -2.41
C GLY A 468 -28.51 11.66 -3.36
N VAL A 469 -28.09 12.92 -3.19
CA VAL A 469 -28.55 14.04 -4.03
C VAL A 469 -27.56 14.50 -5.11
N TRP A 470 -26.60 13.65 -5.45
CA TRP A 470 -25.63 13.94 -6.51
C TRP A 470 -26.32 14.05 -7.89
N GLN A 471 -25.94 15.08 -8.67
CA GLN A 471 -26.53 15.39 -9.98
C GLN A 471 -28.06 15.55 -9.94
N ILE A 472 -28.57 16.13 -8.88
CA ILE A 472 -29.94 16.67 -8.81
C ILE A 472 -29.81 18.19 -8.90
N ASP A 473 -30.47 18.76 -9.92
CA ASP A 473 -30.49 20.20 -10.14
C ASP A 473 -31.02 20.95 -8.90
N ASN A 474 -30.40 22.09 -8.58
CA ASN A 474 -30.69 22.89 -7.40
C ASN A 474 -32.16 23.32 -7.33
N ALA A 475 -32.77 23.64 -8.47
CA ALA A 475 -34.17 24.04 -8.55
C ALA A 475 -35.13 22.89 -8.19
N ARG A 476 -34.75 21.65 -8.51
CA ARG A 476 -35.57 20.45 -8.29
C ARG A 476 -35.25 19.73 -6.98
N ALA A 477 -34.07 19.95 -6.42
CA ALA A 477 -33.61 19.30 -5.20
C ALA A 477 -34.61 19.38 -4.03
N PRO A 478 -35.33 20.51 -3.77
CA PRO A 478 -36.26 20.56 -2.65
C PRO A 478 -37.40 19.54 -2.78
N GLU A 479 -37.99 19.45 -3.97
CA GLU A 479 -39.13 18.55 -4.26
C GLU A 479 -38.70 17.09 -4.30
N VAL A 480 -37.54 16.80 -4.90
CA VAL A 480 -37.00 15.44 -4.99
C VAL A 480 -36.66 14.88 -3.61
N VAL A 481 -36.03 15.69 -2.76
CA VAL A 481 -35.70 15.29 -1.37
C VAL A 481 -36.97 15.11 -0.53
N ALA A 482 -37.96 16.00 -0.66
CA ALA A 482 -39.24 15.85 0.02
C ALA A 482 -39.97 14.56 -0.41
N THR A 483 -39.91 14.22 -1.70
CA THR A 483 -40.48 12.98 -2.25
C THR A 483 -39.78 11.74 -1.66
N ALA A 484 -38.45 11.74 -1.56
CA ALA A 484 -37.73 10.67 -0.90
C ALA A 484 -38.10 10.54 0.59
N MET A 485 -38.22 11.64 1.33
CA MET A 485 -38.63 11.58 2.74
C MET A 485 -40.05 11.05 2.93
N ASN A 486 -40.97 11.43 2.03
CA ASN A 486 -42.33 10.89 2.00
C ASN A 486 -42.35 9.39 1.71
N ALA A 487 -41.43 8.88 0.89
CA ALA A 487 -41.26 7.45 0.65
C ALA A 487 -40.68 6.68 1.86
N GLY A 488 -40.14 7.38 2.87
CA GLY A 488 -39.62 6.78 4.10
C GLY A 488 -38.13 6.99 4.36
N TYR A 489 -37.39 7.61 3.44
CA TYR A 489 -35.97 7.88 3.66
C TYR A 489 -35.77 8.86 4.83
N ARG A 490 -34.78 8.58 5.67
CA ARG A 490 -34.39 9.42 6.80
C ARG A 490 -32.92 9.85 6.78
N LEU A 491 -32.07 9.10 6.06
CA LEU A 491 -30.70 9.48 5.74
C LEU A 491 -30.63 10.21 4.40
N ILE A 492 -30.21 11.48 4.40
CA ILE A 492 -30.00 12.31 3.21
C ILE A 492 -28.51 12.64 3.07
N ASP A 493 -27.92 12.26 1.94
CA ASP A 493 -26.51 12.50 1.64
C ASP A 493 -26.37 13.57 0.54
N THR A 494 -25.69 14.66 0.88
CA THR A 494 -25.29 15.75 -0.04
C THR A 494 -23.78 16.04 0.08
N ALA A 495 -23.29 17.09 -0.57
CA ALA A 495 -21.94 17.62 -0.42
C ALA A 495 -21.89 19.09 -0.86
N ALA A 496 -20.96 19.87 -0.29
CA ALA A 496 -20.71 21.24 -0.74
C ALA A 496 -20.39 21.32 -2.24
N ASN A 497 -19.69 20.31 -2.78
CA ASN A 497 -19.37 20.19 -4.21
C ASN A 497 -20.58 20.08 -5.14
N TYR A 498 -21.75 19.69 -4.63
CA TYR A 498 -22.95 19.52 -5.47
C TYR A 498 -23.68 20.85 -5.66
N GLY A 499 -23.39 21.87 -4.85
CA GLY A 499 -24.03 23.18 -4.92
C GLY A 499 -25.49 23.21 -4.46
N ASN A 500 -26.05 22.10 -3.95
CA ASN A 500 -27.46 21.95 -3.60
C ASN A 500 -27.77 21.91 -2.10
N GLU A 501 -26.80 22.15 -1.20
CA GLU A 501 -27.01 22.13 0.25
C GLU A 501 -28.14 23.07 0.71
N ALA A 502 -28.22 24.28 0.15
CA ALA A 502 -29.30 25.22 0.49
C ALA A 502 -30.69 24.68 0.11
N SER A 503 -30.79 24.04 -1.06
CA SER A 503 -32.02 23.40 -1.52
C SER A 503 -32.41 22.20 -0.66
N VAL A 504 -31.43 21.42 -0.19
CA VAL A 504 -31.66 20.34 0.79
C VAL A 504 -32.18 20.91 2.11
N GLY A 505 -31.58 22.01 2.61
CA GLY A 505 -32.06 22.70 3.81
C GLY A 505 -33.48 23.25 3.69
N VAL A 506 -33.90 23.69 2.50
CA VAL A 506 -35.30 24.04 2.21
C VAL A 506 -36.22 22.81 2.32
N ALA A 507 -35.83 21.66 1.75
CA ALA A 507 -36.63 20.43 1.86
C ALA A 507 -36.79 19.97 3.32
N LEU A 508 -35.69 19.93 4.07
CA LEU A 508 -35.68 19.49 5.48
C LEU A 508 -36.67 20.31 6.32
N ARG A 509 -36.65 21.63 6.18
CA ARG A 509 -37.59 22.53 6.89
C ARG A 509 -39.04 22.37 6.42
N ARG A 510 -39.27 22.25 5.10
CA ARG A 510 -40.62 22.05 4.55
C ARG A 510 -41.26 20.75 5.06
N MET A 511 -40.48 19.70 5.19
CA MET A 511 -40.95 18.41 5.70
C MET A 511 -41.29 18.46 7.19
N ASN A 512 -40.69 19.39 7.94
CA ASN A 512 -40.95 19.64 9.35
C ASN A 512 -40.97 18.36 10.22
N LEU A 513 -40.06 17.43 9.91
CA LEU A 513 -39.89 16.20 10.68
C LEU A 513 -39.07 16.48 11.94
N PRO A 514 -39.31 15.76 13.06
CA PRO A 514 -38.48 15.89 14.25
C PRO A 514 -37.00 15.66 13.91
N ARG A 515 -36.11 16.51 14.42
CA ARG A 515 -34.66 16.41 14.14
C ARG A 515 -34.07 15.05 14.51
N SER A 516 -34.62 14.38 15.51
CA SER A 516 -34.24 13.02 15.94
C SER A 516 -34.55 11.94 14.91
N GLN A 517 -35.41 12.21 13.93
CA GLN A 517 -35.74 11.30 12.84
C GLN A 517 -34.93 11.57 11.58
N LEU A 518 -34.15 12.65 11.52
CA LEU A 518 -33.38 13.04 10.34
C LEU A 518 -31.90 12.75 10.54
N TYR A 519 -31.27 12.20 9.50
CA TYR A 519 -29.84 11.96 9.44
C TYR A 519 -29.29 12.64 8.18
N VAL A 520 -28.50 13.69 8.35
CA VAL A 520 -27.99 14.49 7.25
C VAL A 520 -26.49 14.37 7.16
N THR A 521 -26.02 13.90 6.01
CA THR A 521 -24.60 13.81 5.66
C THR A 521 -24.25 14.92 4.67
N THR A 522 -23.18 15.65 4.93
CA THR A 522 -22.53 16.51 3.92
C THR A 522 -21.02 16.35 3.93
N LYS A 523 -20.33 16.93 2.93
CA LYS A 523 -18.91 16.67 2.68
C LYS A 523 -18.14 17.94 2.38
N LEU A 524 -16.94 18.04 2.94
CA LEU A 524 -15.97 19.08 2.68
C LEU A 524 -15.47 19.02 1.23
N ARG A 525 -15.48 20.14 0.52
CA ARG A 525 -14.92 20.22 -0.84
C ARG A 525 -13.40 20.15 -0.84
N ASN A 526 -12.85 19.64 -1.93
CA ASN A 526 -11.40 19.44 -2.09
C ASN A 526 -10.60 20.75 -1.96
N GLU A 527 -11.19 21.89 -2.34
CA GLU A 527 -10.57 23.21 -2.24
C GLU A 527 -10.37 23.69 -0.80
N ASP A 528 -11.13 23.17 0.16
CA ASP A 528 -11.18 23.67 1.54
C ASP A 528 -10.37 22.82 2.54
N HIS A 529 -9.47 21.97 2.05
CA HIS A 529 -8.56 21.23 2.94
C HIS A 529 -7.67 22.15 3.79
N GLY A 530 -7.28 21.66 4.97
CA GLY A 530 -6.55 22.39 6.00
C GLY A 530 -7.45 22.81 7.16
N TYR A 531 -6.89 22.91 8.36
CA TYR A 531 -7.64 23.04 9.61
C TYR A 531 -8.64 24.20 9.60
N ASP A 532 -8.17 25.46 9.52
CA ASP A 532 -9.05 26.64 9.58
C ASP A 532 -10.03 26.74 8.40
N ARG A 533 -9.61 26.26 7.22
CA ARG A 533 -10.46 26.25 6.04
C ARG A 533 -11.60 25.26 6.19
N ALA A 534 -11.32 24.08 6.75
CA ALA A 534 -12.33 23.07 7.02
C ALA A 534 -13.35 23.57 8.06
N MET A 535 -12.90 24.26 9.11
CA MET A 535 -13.79 24.88 10.11
C MET A 535 -14.76 25.88 9.45
N ARG A 536 -14.24 26.84 8.66
CA ARG A 536 -15.08 27.82 7.94
C ARG A 536 -16.00 27.20 6.90
N ALA A 537 -15.52 26.17 6.20
CA ALA A 537 -16.31 25.47 5.20
C ALA A 537 -17.47 24.70 5.83
N PHE A 538 -17.25 24.12 7.02
CA PHE A 538 -18.30 23.51 7.80
C PHE A 538 -19.36 24.54 8.22
N ASP A 539 -18.97 25.70 8.75
CA ASP A 539 -19.90 26.78 9.12
C ASP A 539 -20.81 27.15 7.94
N ALA A 540 -20.21 27.29 6.76
CA ALA A 540 -20.94 27.64 5.55
C ALA A 540 -21.90 26.52 5.11
N SER A 541 -21.50 25.24 5.24
CA SER A 541 -22.37 24.09 4.96
C SER A 541 -23.53 23.99 5.95
N ALA A 542 -23.28 24.13 7.25
CA ALA A 542 -24.31 24.12 8.30
C ALA A 542 -25.32 25.26 8.10
N ALA A 543 -24.85 26.46 7.75
CA ALA A 543 -25.71 27.60 7.44
C ALA A 543 -26.57 27.38 6.18
N ARG A 544 -26.01 26.78 5.11
CA ARG A 544 -26.78 26.43 3.91
C ARG A 544 -27.84 25.37 4.20
N LEU A 545 -27.48 24.32 4.94
CA LEU A 545 -28.39 23.26 5.34
C LEU A 545 -29.42 23.72 6.38
N GLN A 546 -29.12 24.80 7.10
CA GLN A 546 -29.91 25.33 8.21
C GLN A 546 -30.05 24.32 9.34
N LEU A 547 -28.90 23.79 9.75
CA LEU A 547 -28.79 22.82 10.83
C LEU A 547 -27.77 23.32 11.84
N ASP A 548 -28.15 23.31 13.11
CA ASP A 548 -27.21 23.60 14.21
C ASP A 548 -26.19 22.47 14.38
N VAL A 549 -26.64 21.23 14.14
CA VAL A 549 -25.83 20.02 14.23
C VAL A 549 -26.02 19.16 12.98
N VAL A 550 -24.92 18.73 12.36
CA VAL A 550 -24.90 17.79 11.24
C VAL A 550 -24.66 16.37 11.76
N ASP A 551 -25.32 15.35 11.21
CA ASP A 551 -25.18 13.97 11.73
C ASP A 551 -23.87 13.32 11.28
N LEU A 552 -23.47 13.51 10.02
CA LEU A 552 -22.21 12.99 9.51
C LEU A 552 -21.51 14.03 8.63
N TYR A 553 -20.27 14.39 8.94
CA TYR A 553 -19.44 15.25 8.10
C TYR A 553 -18.22 14.50 7.57
N LEU A 554 -18.04 14.52 6.24
CA LEU A 554 -17.02 13.73 5.56
C LEU A 554 -15.96 14.59 4.87
N ILE A 555 -14.70 14.16 4.89
CA ILE A 555 -13.72 14.60 3.88
C ILE A 555 -14.08 13.93 2.55
N HIS A 556 -14.41 14.71 1.51
CA HIS A 556 -14.96 14.15 0.26
C HIS A 556 -13.94 13.34 -0.56
N TRP A 557 -12.68 13.78 -0.61
CA TRP A 557 -11.58 13.07 -1.25
C TRP A 557 -10.28 13.32 -0.46
N PRO A 558 -9.33 12.36 -0.42
CA PRO A 558 -8.08 12.54 0.33
C PRO A 558 -7.16 13.60 -0.28
N CYS A 559 -7.19 13.78 -1.60
CA CYS A 559 -6.31 14.72 -2.32
C CYS A 559 -4.85 14.68 -1.82
N PRO A 560 -4.18 13.51 -1.84
CA PRO A 560 -2.90 13.31 -1.14
C PRO A 560 -1.80 14.26 -1.59
N GLN A 561 -1.87 14.77 -2.82
CA GLN A 561 -0.91 15.74 -3.38
C GLN A 561 -0.94 17.09 -2.65
N ARG A 562 -2.02 17.41 -1.92
CA ARG A 562 -2.11 18.62 -1.10
C ARG A 562 -1.50 18.45 0.29
N ALA A 563 -1.21 17.20 0.70
CA ALA A 563 -0.67 16.84 2.02
C ALA A 563 -1.42 17.48 3.21
N ALA A 564 -2.73 17.72 3.08
CA ALA A 564 -3.51 18.50 4.04
C ALA A 564 -4.69 17.73 4.67
N TYR A 565 -4.94 16.48 4.26
CA TYR A 565 -6.08 15.72 4.77
C TYR A 565 -5.97 15.33 6.24
N VAL A 566 -4.76 15.24 6.80
CA VAL A 566 -4.54 15.04 8.25
C VAL A 566 -4.96 16.28 9.04
N GLU A 567 -4.55 17.48 8.62
CA GLU A 567 -5.00 18.74 9.27
C GLU A 567 -6.49 18.96 9.11
N THR A 568 -7.05 18.61 7.95
CA THR A 568 -8.50 18.57 7.76
C THR A 568 -9.17 17.61 8.76
N TRP A 569 -8.61 16.41 8.95
CA TRP A 569 -9.16 15.43 9.88
C TRP A 569 -9.15 15.96 11.32
N ARG A 570 -8.09 16.67 11.73
CA ARG A 570 -8.04 17.36 13.03
C ARG A 570 -9.15 18.40 13.20
N ALA A 571 -9.50 19.14 12.15
CA ALA A 571 -10.64 20.07 12.21
C ALA A 571 -11.97 19.33 12.37
N LEU A 572 -12.16 18.18 11.69
CA LEU A 572 -13.35 17.35 11.88
C LEU A 572 -13.45 16.83 13.32
N ILE A 573 -12.34 16.36 13.90
CA ILE A 573 -12.27 15.94 15.32
C ILE A 573 -12.69 17.09 16.23
N GLU A 574 -12.21 18.30 15.97
CA GLU A 574 -12.58 19.48 16.75
C GLU A 574 -14.08 19.81 16.62
N LEU A 575 -14.63 19.79 15.40
CA LEU A 575 -16.08 19.99 15.18
C LEU A 575 -16.93 18.96 15.91
N GLN A 576 -16.47 17.70 15.98
CA GLN A 576 -17.13 16.66 16.75
C GLN A 576 -17.08 16.95 18.26
N LYS A 577 -15.91 17.32 18.79
CA LYS A 577 -15.75 17.70 20.21
C LYS A 577 -16.63 18.89 20.61
N GLN A 578 -16.82 19.84 19.70
CA GLN A 578 -17.71 20.99 19.89
C GLN A 578 -19.21 20.62 19.83
N GLY A 579 -19.55 19.36 19.55
CA GLY A 579 -20.94 18.90 19.42
C GLY A 579 -21.65 19.40 18.17
N ARG A 580 -20.92 20.01 17.23
CA ARG A 580 -21.47 20.58 15.98
C ARG A 580 -21.69 19.54 14.90
N VAL A 581 -20.96 18.43 15.00
CA VAL A 581 -21.15 17.23 14.19
C VAL A 581 -21.26 16.04 15.12
N ARG A 582 -22.22 15.13 14.89
CA ARG A 582 -22.35 13.91 15.70
C ARG A 582 -21.22 12.92 15.39
N SER A 583 -21.11 12.56 14.11
CA SER A 583 -20.11 11.62 13.63
C SER A 583 -19.25 12.21 12.52
N ILE A 584 -17.97 11.83 12.49
CA ILE A 584 -17.03 12.26 11.46
C ILE A 584 -16.51 11.07 10.67
N GLY A 585 -16.28 11.28 9.39
CA GLY A 585 -15.78 10.23 8.52
C GLY A 585 -15.05 10.76 7.30
N VAL A 586 -14.79 9.86 6.38
CA VAL A 586 -14.09 10.16 5.14
C VAL A 586 -14.81 9.56 3.94
N SER A 587 -14.43 9.97 2.75
CA SER A 587 -14.93 9.41 1.50
C SER A 587 -13.77 9.22 0.53
N ASN A 588 -13.77 8.08 -0.14
CA ASN A 588 -12.75 7.70 -1.12
C ASN A 588 -11.35 7.56 -0.52
N PHE A 589 -11.23 7.25 0.77
CA PHE A 589 -9.93 7.00 1.40
C PHE A 589 -9.51 5.55 1.14
N ALA A 590 -8.25 5.36 0.73
CA ALA A 590 -7.61 4.07 0.61
C ALA A 590 -7.01 3.65 1.95
N ALA A 591 -6.55 2.40 2.05
CA ALA A 591 -5.92 1.83 3.25
C ALA A 591 -4.88 2.78 3.88
N ASP A 592 -3.89 3.20 3.10
CA ASP A 592 -2.78 4.04 3.57
C ASP A 592 -3.25 5.41 4.08
N HIS A 593 -4.32 5.97 3.50
CA HIS A 593 -4.89 7.25 3.97
C HIS A 593 -5.61 7.09 5.31
N LEU A 594 -6.36 5.98 5.48
CA LEU A 594 -7.04 5.66 6.74
C LEU A 594 -6.01 5.43 7.85
N GLU A 595 -5.01 4.60 7.57
CA GLU A 595 -3.92 4.32 8.52
C GLU A 595 -3.19 5.60 8.91
N CYS A 596 -2.94 6.49 7.95
CA CYS A 596 -2.32 7.79 8.23
C CYS A 596 -3.16 8.65 9.18
N ILE A 597 -4.45 8.89 8.90
CA ILE A 597 -5.26 9.75 9.79
C ILE A 597 -5.48 9.14 11.17
N ILE A 598 -5.64 7.81 11.25
CA ILE A 598 -5.79 7.08 12.52
C ILE A 598 -4.49 7.22 13.33
N HIS A 599 -3.35 6.98 12.69
CA HIS A 599 -2.04 7.08 13.33
C HIS A 599 -1.74 8.49 13.83
N GLU A 600 -1.97 9.52 13.00
CA GLU A 600 -1.59 10.90 13.30
C GLU A 600 -2.53 11.63 14.27
N THR A 601 -3.70 11.05 14.56
CA THR A 601 -4.71 11.72 15.41
C THR A 601 -5.28 10.85 16.52
N GLY A 602 -5.12 9.52 16.46
CA GLY A 602 -5.73 8.57 17.38
C GLY A 602 -7.25 8.42 17.25
N VAL A 603 -7.87 9.10 16.28
CA VAL A 603 -9.34 9.05 16.07
C VAL A 603 -9.65 8.34 14.76
N THR A 604 -10.36 7.23 14.87
CA THR A 604 -10.81 6.43 13.73
C THR A 604 -12.07 7.03 13.11
N PRO A 605 -12.16 7.16 11.77
CA PRO A 605 -13.37 7.63 11.12
C PRO A 605 -14.54 6.65 11.37
N ALA A 606 -15.72 7.19 11.62
CA ALA A 606 -16.93 6.37 11.82
C ALA A 606 -17.38 5.69 10.52
N VAL A 607 -17.20 6.38 9.39
CA VAL A 607 -17.61 5.93 8.05
C VAL A 607 -16.50 6.20 7.04
N ASN A 608 -16.30 5.28 6.10
CA ASN A 608 -15.64 5.56 4.83
C ASN A 608 -16.62 5.33 3.68
N GLN A 609 -17.02 6.43 3.02
CA GLN A 609 -17.94 6.40 1.89
C GLN A 609 -17.17 6.16 0.58
N ILE A 610 -17.36 4.99 -0.04
CA ILE A 610 -16.58 4.52 -1.20
C ILE A 610 -17.47 4.04 -2.34
N GLU A 611 -16.90 4.01 -3.55
CA GLU A 611 -17.57 3.45 -4.72
C GLU A 611 -17.76 1.96 -4.52
N LEU A 612 -18.99 1.46 -4.47
CA LEU A 612 -19.20 0.04 -4.22
C LEU A 612 -20.46 -0.41 -4.93
N HIS A 613 -20.34 -1.43 -5.76
CA HIS A 613 -21.45 -2.06 -6.49
C HIS A 613 -21.03 -3.47 -6.93
N PRO A 614 -21.92 -4.31 -7.50
CA PRO A 614 -21.60 -5.70 -7.81
C PRO A 614 -20.34 -5.92 -8.66
N ALA A 615 -20.07 -5.02 -9.61
CA ALA A 615 -18.86 -5.09 -10.44
C ALA A 615 -17.57 -4.58 -9.76
N PHE A 616 -17.66 -3.89 -8.61
CA PHE A 616 -16.53 -3.31 -7.89
C PHE A 616 -16.82 -3.33 -6.38
N GLN A 617 -16.55 -4.48 -5.75
CA GLN A 617 -17.03 -4.80 -4.40
C GLN A 617 -16.07 -4.37 -3.29
N GLN A 618 -14.84 -4.00 -3.65
CA GLN A 618 -13.83 -3.45 -2.76
C GLN A 618 -13.51 -4.33 -1.53
N GLN A 619 -13.51 -5.66 -1.68
CA GLN A 619 -13.38 -6.62 -0.58
C GLN A 619 -12.18 -6.33 0.34
N MET A 620 -11.01 -6.01 -0.22
CA MET A 620 -9.80 -5.70 0.56
C MET A 620 -10.02 -4.49 1.48
N LEU A 621 -10.63 -3.43 0.96
CA LEU A 621 -10.87 -2.21 1.72
C LEU A 621 -11.97 -2.41 2.78
N ARG A 622 -13.00 -3.21 2.48
CA ARG A 622 -14.02 -3.59 3.48
C ARG A 622 -13.44 -4.40 4.64
N ASN A 623 -12.51 -5.32 4.38
CA ASN A 623 -11.82 -6.07 5.44
C ASN A 623 -10.99 -5.13 6.35
N ILE A 624 -10.42 -4.07 5.78
CA ILE A 624 -9.72 -3.04 6.54
C ILE A 624 -10.71 -2.22 7.37
N HIS A 625 -11.84 -1.83 6.77
CA HIS A 625 -12.91 -1.13 7.49
C HIS A 625 -13.38 -1.92 8.70
N GLU A 626 -13.68 -3.22 8.52
CA GLU A 626 -14.08 -4.12 9.59
C GLU A 626 -13.03 -4.17 10.72
N ARG A 627 -11.74 -4.31 10.37
CA ARG A 627 -10.65 -4.34 11.35
C ARG A 627 -10.59 -3.07 12.22
N TYR A 628 -10.85 -1.91 11.64
CA TYR A 628 -10.83 -0.64 12.36
C TYR A 628 -12.20 -0.23 12.93
N GLY A 629 -13.25 -1.05 12.76
CA GLY A 629 -14.61 -0.69 13.15
C GLY A 629 -15.19 0.49 12.34
N ILE A 630 -14.72 0.69 11.11
CA ILE A 630 -15.21 1.72 10.19
C ILE A 630 -16.42 1.14 9.44
N VAL A 631 -17.53 1.88 9.38
CA VAL A 631 -18.68 1.46 8.58
C VAL A 631 -18.47 1.81 7.10
N THR A 632 -18.71 0.83 6.23
CA THR A 632 -18.63 1.05 4.77
C THR A 632 -19.94 1.68 4.28
N GLN A 633 -19.85 2.83 3.62
CA GLN A 633 -21.00 3.43 2.94
C GLN A 633 -20.79 3.43 1.42
N ALA A 634 -21.66 2.75 0.69
CA ALA A 634 -21.61 2.58 -0.75
C ALA A 634 -22.24 3.76 -1.49
N TRP A 635 -21.40 4.54 -2.20
CA TRP A 635 -21.88 5.46 -3.23
C TRP A 635 -21.88 4.78 -4.61
N SER A 636 -22.78 5.23 -5.49
CA SER A 636 -23.13 4.55 -6.75
C SER A 636 -23.46 3.05 -6.56
N PRO A 637 -24.33 2.67 -5.61
CA PRO A 637 -24.62 1.26 -5.31
C PRO A 637 -25.14 0.45 -6.51
N LEU A 638 -25.73 1.13 -7.50
CA LEU A 638 -26.27 0.56 -8.75
C LEU A 638 -25.32 0.72 -9.97
N GLY A 639 -24.06 1.10 -9.76
CA GLY A 639 -23.05 1.23 -10.84
C GLY A 639 -23.44 2.23 -11.93
N GLN A 640 -24.01 3.39 -11.55
CA GLN A 640 -24.59 4.38 -12.47
C GLN A 640 -25.62 3.79 -13.45
N GLY A 641 -26.33 2.72 -13.04
CA GLY A 641 -27.32 2.03 -13.86
C GLY A 641 -26.77 0.84 -14.63
N ARG A 642 -25.44 0.75 -14.85
CA ARG A 642 -24.83 -0.37 -15.60
C ARG A 642 -25.02 -1.72 -14.92
N ALA A 643 -25.14 -1.73 -13.58
CA ALA A 643 -25.38 -2.96 -12.85
C ALA A 643 -26.81 -3.50 -13.05
N LEU A 644 -27.74 -2.69 -13.58
CA LEU A 644 -29.13 -3.10 -13.81
C LEU A 644 -29.29 -4.03 -15.03
N ASP A 645 -28.28 -4.08 -15.90
CA ASP A 645 -28.32 -4.84 -17.16
C ASP A 645 -27.69 -6.23 -17.05
N ASP A 646 -27.13 -6.62 -15.89
CA ASP A 646 -26.48 -7.93 -15.74
C ASP A 646 -27.53 -9.06 -15.75
N PRO A 647 -27.47 -10.01 -16.72
CA PRO A 647 -28.47 -11.06 -16.86
C PRO A 647 -28.49 -12.02 -15.67
N ARG A 648 -27.39 -12.15 -14.92
CA ARG A 648 -27.32 -13.00 -13.73
C ARG A 648 -28.11 -12.39 -12.58
N ILE A 649 -28.03 -11.07 -12.40
CA ILE A 649 -28.84 -10.37 -11.39
C ILE A 649 -30.32 -10.34 -11.80
N ARG A 650 -30.59 -10.20 -13.11
CA ARG A 650 -31.96 -10.32 -13.64
C ARG A 650 -32.60 -11.67 -13.31
N ALA A 651 -31.87 -12.76 -13.46
CA ALA A 651 -32.37 -14.09 -13.09
C ALA A 651 -32.70 -14.20 -11.58
N ILE A 652 -31.90 -13.58 -10.71
CA ILE A 652 -32.16 -13.51 -9.26
C ILE A 652 -33.44 -12.70 -9.00
N ALA A 653 -33.59 -11.56 -9.69
CA ALA A 653 -34.72 -10.64 -9.56
C ALA A 653 -36.04 -11.32 -9.98
N GLU A 654 -36.05 -12.00 -11.13
CA GLU A 654 -37.20 -12.76 -11.65
C GLU A 654 -37.63 -13.86 -10.67
N ARG A 655 -36.69 -14.68 -10.21
CA ARG A 655 -36.97 -15.76 -9.25
C ARG A 655 -37.50 -15.23 -7.91
N SER A 656 -37.02 -14.08 -7.48
CA SER A 656 -37.39 -13.47 -6.19
C SER A 656 -38.62 -12.56 -6.28
N SER A 657 -39.21 -12.38 -7.47
CA SER A 657 -40.29 -11.41 -7.73
C SER A 657 -39.94 -9.99 -7.27
N ARG A 658 -38.68 -9.58 -7.46
CA ARG A 658 -38.14 -8.25 -7.10
C ARG A 658 -37.53 -7.58 -8.33
N THR A 659 -37.26 -6.29 -8.24
CA THR A 659 -36.51 -5.60 -9.29
C THR A 659 -35.00 -5.82 -9.16
N VAL A 660 -34.26 -5.62 -10.24
CA VAL A 660 -32.79 -5.71 -10.23
C VAL A 660 -32.18 -4.72 -9.24
N ALA A 661 -32.77 -3.51 -9.12
CA ALA A 661 -32.33 -2.52 -8.15
C ALA A 661 -32.54 -3.01 -6.70
N GLN A 662 -33.70 -3.60 -6.40
CA GLN A 662 -33.97 -4.18 -5.08
C GLN A 662 -32.98 -5.30 -4.75
N VAL A 663 -32.68 -6.21 -5.68
CA VAL A 663 -31.69 -7.28 -5.45
C VAL A 663 -30.31 -6.71 -5.12
N ILE A 664 -29.85 -5.70 -5.85
CA ILE A 664 -28.54 -5.09 -5.60
C ILE A 664 -28.52 -4.36 -4.24
N LEU A 665 -29.57 -3.60 -3.93
CA LEU A 665 -29.63 -2.88 -2.66
C LEU A 665 -29.79 -3.82 -1.46
N ARG A 666 -30.52 -4.94 -1.63
CA ARG A 666 -30.61 -6.02 -0.64
C ARG A 666 -29.24 -6.65 -0.39
N TRP A 667 -28.45 -6.87 -1.45
CA TRP A 667 -27.07 -7.34 -1.31
C TRP A 667 -26.19 -6.38 -0.51
N HIS A 668 -26.29 -5.06 -0.73
CA HIS A 668 -25.59 -4.06 0.11
C HIS A 668 -26.00 -4.17 1.58
N PHE A 669 -27.30 -4.31 1.83
CA PHE A 669 -27.86 -4.46 3.18
C PHE A 669 -27.33 -5.73 3.88
N GLU A 670 -27.43 -6.89 3.23
CA GLU A 670 -27.00 -8.19 3.81
C GLU A 670 -25.48 -8.30 3.93
N THR A 671 -24.70 -7.56 3.13
CA THR A 671 -23.24 -7.47 3.28
C THR A 671 -22.78 -6.36 4.23
N GLY A 672 -23.70 -5.76 4.99
CA GLY A 672 -23.39 -4.83 6.08
C GLY A 672 -22.97 -3.42 5.65
N SER A 673 -23.20 -3.06 4.39
CA SER A 673 -22.88 -1.70 3.90
C SER A 673 -24.09 -0.77 4.02
N ILE A 674 -23.85 0.51 4.30
CA ILE A 674 -24.87 1.55 4.16
C ILE A 674 -24.96 1.93 2.67
N ALA A 675 -26.11 1.86 2.03
CA ALA A 675 -26.26 2.25 0.62
C ALA A 675 -26.97 3.59 0.45
N ILE A 676 -26.50 4.43 -0.48
CA ILE A 676 -27.11 5.74 -0.80
C ILE A 676 -27.48 5.85 -2.30
N PRO A 677 -28.49 5.09 -2.78
CA PRO A 677 -28.96 5.23 -4.16
C PRO A 677 -29.50 6.64 -4.44
N LYS A 678 -29.48 7.00 -5.73
CA LYS A 678 -30.07 8.25 -6.24
C LYS A 678 -31.16 7.93 -7.25
N SER A 679 -32.27 8.65 -7.17
CA SER A 679 -33.34 8.65 -8.18
C SER A 679 -33.98 10.03 -8.25
N ALA A 680 -34.51 10.42 -9.41
CA ALA A 680 -35.43 11.55 -9.53
C ALA A 680 -36.88 11.10 -9.84
N ASN A 681 -37.10 9.78 -9.92
CA ASN A 681 -38.39 9.17 -10.17
C ASN A 681 -38.97 8.64 -8.84
N ALA A 682 -40.17 9.10 -8.49
CA ALA A 682 -40.86 8.79 -7.23
C ALA A 682 -41.15 7.28 -7.07
N ALA A 683 -41.58 6.60 -8.14
CA ALA A 683 -41.84 5.16 -8.10
C ALA A 683 -40.57 4.37 -7.79
N ARG A 684 -39.43 4.73 -8.40
CA ARG A 684 -38.13 4.12 -8.09
C ARG A 684 -37.65 4.39 -6.66
N MET A 685 -38.01 5.54 -6.07
CA MET A 685 -37.68 5.81 -4.66
C MET A 685 -38.43 4.87 -3.73
N ALA A 686 -39.74 4.71 -3.96
CA ALA A 686 -40.58 3.78 -3.21
C ALA A 686 -40.15 2.32 -3.41
N GLU A 687 -39.78 1.95 -4.63
CA GLU A 687 -39.24 0.62 -4.94
C GLU A 687 -37.90 0.35 -4.23
N ASN A 688 -36.96 1.30 -4.29
CA ASN A 688 -35.62 1.15 -3.73
C ASN A 688 -35.60 1.02 -2.19
N ILE A 689 -36.62 1.52 -1.48
CA ILE A 689 -36.70 1.41 -0.01
C ILE A 689 -37.44 0.15 0.46
N ASP A 690 -38.22 -0.49 -0.41
CA ASP A 690 -38.89 -1.76 -0.13
C ASP A 690 -37.92 -2.94 -0.27
N LEU A 691 -37.00 -3.09 0.70
CA LEU A 691 -35.94 -4.11 0.67
C LEU A 691 -36.04 -5.17 1.76
N PHE A 692 -36.95 -5.00 2.72
CA PHE A 692 -36.92 -5.78 3.97
C PHE A 692 -37.89 -6.97 3.97
N GLY A 693 -38.69 -7.13 2.91
CA GLY A 693 -39.65 -8.22 2.75
C GLY A 693 -39.14 -9.43 1.95
N PHE A 694 -37.83 -9.56 1.73
CA PHE A 694 -37.21 -10.72 1.08
C PHE A 694 -35.73 -10.83 1.47
N GLU A 695 -35.12 -11.98 1.22
CA GLU A 695 -33.70 -12.26 1.49
C GLU A 695 -33.05 -12.89 0.26
N LEU A 696 -31.75 -12.69 0.09
CA LEU A 696 -30.99 -13.38 -0.95
C LEU A 696 -30.51 -14.73 -0.43
N THR A 697 -30.54 -15.75 -1.29
CA THR A 697 -30.01 -17.07 -0.93
C THR A 697 -28.49 -17.06 -0.92
N SER A 698 -27.86 -18.06 -0.28
CA SER A 698 -26.41 -18.24 -0.34
C SER A 698 -25.88 -18.35 -1.78
N ASN A 699 -26.65 -18.96 -2.68
CA ASN A 699 -26.30 -19.04 -4.09
C ASN A 699 -26.35 -17.67 -4.78
N ASP A 700 -27.31 -16.81 -4.42
CA ASP A 700 -27.40 -15.46 -4.97
C ASP A 700 -26.22 -14.61 -4.53
N HIS A 701 -25.84 -14.69 -3.26
CA HIS A 701 -24.62 -14.06 -2.78
C HIS A 701 -23.38 -14.55 -3.53
N ALA A 702 -23.26 -15.84 -3.82
CA ALA A 702 -22.16 -16.40 -4.59
C ALA A 702 -22.15 -15.89 -6.05
N VAL A 703 -23.32 -15.81 -6.69
CA VAL A 703 -23.46 -15.25 -8.04
C VAL A 703 -23.03 -13.79 -8.06
N ILE A 704 -23.51 -12.98 -7.09
CA ILE A 704 -23.16 -11.56 -6.99
C ILE A 704 -21.66 -11.40 -6.68
N ALA A 705 -21.09 -12.21 -5.79
CA ALA A 705 -19.66 -12.20 -5.50
C ALA A 705 -18.81 -12.46 -6.75
N GLY A 706 -19.26 -13.34 -7.65
CA GLY A 706 -18.60 -13.61 -8.93
C GLY A 706 -18.68 -12.48 -9.97
N LEU A 707 -19.35 -11.36 -9.65
CA LEU A 707 -19.43 -10.18 -10.53
C LEU A 707 -18.26 -9.20 -10.34
N ASP A 708 -17.49 -9.34 -9.26
CA ASP A 708 -16.40 -8.40 -8.95
C ASP A 708 -15.31 -8.42 -10.04
N ARG A 709 -14.85 -7.23 -10.43
CA ARG A 709 -13.88 -7.06 -11.51
C ARG A 709 -12.79 -6.06 -11.13
N PRO A 710 -11.52 -6.32 -11.46
CA PRO A 710 -10.44 -5.36 -11.25
C PRO A 710 -10.65 -4.01 -11.97
N ASP A 711 -11.33 -4.04 -13.12
CA ASP A 711 -11.69 -2.87 -13.93
C ASP A 711 -13.14 -2.40 -13.70
N GLY A 712 -13.77 -2.83 -12.61
CA GLY A 712 -15.15 -2.50 -12.29
C GLY A 712 -15.38 -1.03 -11.93
N ARG A 713 -14.33 -0.28 -11.57
CA ARG A 713 -14.41 1.12 -11.18
C ARG A 713 -14.95 1.99 -12.32
N ILE A 714 -16.00 2.75 -12.05
CA ILE A 714 -16.61 3.77 -12.91
C ILE A 714 -16.34 5.19 -12.42
N GLY A 715 -15.98 5.34 -11.14
CA GLY A 715 -15.59 6.60 -10.54
C GLY A 715 -14.14 7.01 -10.78
N PRO A 716 -13.78 8.24 -10.38
CA PRO A 716 -12.37 8.64 -10.35
C PRO A 716 -11.55 7.79 -9.38
N ASP A 717 -10.30 7.51 -9.73
CA ASP A 717 -9.36 6.83 -8.84
C ASP A 717 -8.85 7.79 -7.74
N PRO A 718 -9.02 7.47 -6.43
CA PRO A 718 -8.54 8.31 -5.34
C PRO A 718 -7.05 8.65 -5.38
N ALA A 719 -6.20 7.78 -5.93
CA ALA A 719 -4.76 8.02 -6.04
C ALA A 719 -4.42 9.03 -7.15
N ALA A 720 -5.20 9.05 -8.23
CA ALA A 720 -5.01 9.92 -9.38
C ALA A 720 -5.87 11.21 -9.34
N TYR A 721 -6.87 11.28 -8.46
CA TYR A 721 -7.84 12.38 -8.41
C TYR A 721 -7.18 13.69 -7.97
N GLY A 722 -6.94 14.58 -8.94
CA GLY A 722 -6.26 15.86 -8.77
C GLY A 722 -5.13 16.10 -9.79
N GLN A 723 -4.50 15.03 -10.29
CA GLN A 723 -3.42 15.12 -11.28
C GLN A 723 -3.89 15.72 -12.61
N MET A 724 -5.09 15.36 -13.08
CA MET A 724 -5.65 15.88 -14.33
C MET A 724 -5.95 17.39 -14.32
N ARG A 725 -6.26 18.00 -13.16
CA ARG A 725 -6.48 19.47 -13.06
C ARG A 725 -5.17 20.25 -13.04
N ILE A 726 -4.12 19.70 -12.43
CA ILE A 726 -2.78 20.31 -12.42
C ILE A 726 -2.15 20.20 -13.81
N LEU A 727 -2.22 19.02 -14.45
CA LEU A 727 -1.77 18.87 -15.83
C LEU A 727 -2.51 19.82 -16.77
N ARG A 728 -3.84 19.96 -16.68
CA ARG A 728 -4.63 20.92 -17.50
C ARG A 728 -4.30 22.39 -17.23
N ARG A 729 -3.95 22.76 -15.99
CA ARG A 729 -3.49 24.14 -15.66
C ARG A 729 -2.08 24.40 -16.17
N LEU A 730 -1.19 23.41 -16.10
CA LEU A 730 0.17 23.51 -16.65
C LEU A 730 0.16 23.54 -18.18
N THR A 731 -0.69 22.76 -18.85
CA THR A 731 -0.86 22.84 -20.32
C THR A 731 -1.46 24.17 -20.77
N ARG A 732 -2.39 24.77 -20.01
CA ARG A 732 -2.91 26.11 -20.35
C ARG A 732 -1.85 27.21 -20.20
N ARG A 733 -0.98 27.14 -19.18
CA ARG A 733 0.13 28.10 -19.02
C ARG A 733 1.20 27.94 -20.10
N PHE A 734 1.56 26.71 -20.47
CA PHE A 734 2.53 26.44 -21.55
C PHE A 734 2.03 26.78 -22.96
N LEU A 735 0.73 26.99 -23.15
CA LEU A 735 0.14 27.36 -24.44
C LEU A 735 -0.23 28.85 -24.52
N THR A 736 0.07 29.64 -23.48
CA THR A 736 -0.21 31.10 -23.44
C THR A 736 1.01 31.95 -23.05
N THR A 737 2.20 31.36 -23.04
CA THR A 737 3.52 32.00 -23.02
C THR A 737 4.35 31.34 -24.09
#